data_AF-A0A7U7GAN8-F1
#
_entry.id   AF-A0A7U7GAN8-F1
#
_cell.length_a   1.000
_cell.length_b   1.000
_cell.length_c   1.000
_cell.angle_alpha   90.00
_cell.angle_beta   90.00
_cell.angle_gamma   90.00
#
_symmetry.space_group_name_H-M   'P 1'
#
loop_
_entity.id
_entity.type
_entity.pdbx_description
1 polymer ?
#
loop_
_entity_poly.entity_id
_entity_poly.type
_entity_poly.pdbx_seq_one_letter_code
_entity_poly.pdbx_strand_id
1 'polypeptide(L)'
;MPTSAPVTPKKFLTNQGENTLSKRLETILPKTQDFACLVGYFFISGFFQLYPALEPVKNIRILIGLKNEQVVYGLLQIANDGSEESVPSTLEIRKTLGGMLLSELIQSQDSLAIEIGIRKFIEWIRSGKLEVKLYREQNIHAKIYIMTPEQPTLNVCHGYVITGSSNLSHSGLQGNLEFNVLLNEPEDHDYALHRFNELWANAVDVKDIHETIINVVEKESPFAFFTPYQLYLKFLADYFRDYLGDRSRLNIENLPQNFKKLQYQEDAVFTAQQMLKSYGGVFISDVVGLGKTFMSALLALQLDGRCLVIAPPSLLDENSPGSWTRVFRDFCIPGHKCISIGKLDEALKQGVGFYKYVFIDESHRFKGDLTQRYELLTRICQNKGVILVSATPYNNTLDDIYSQLKLFQPPRNSTLPGLRNLEAFFDSLRKRIKGLHRLDDAEKYVAAVEQNAQEFRNSVLKYIMVRRTRREIEQFYGEDLKKQKMGFPQVNDPVPLLYQLNATESAIFSSTLQRITSADFHYARYQPLNPLYYTAAIEDRVVQGQRNLATFMKILLVKRLESSFYAFQQTLSRFIKSHELVLHAFDDGFVYTSKKHSRKVLEFLEEGDDDAIDDLIQQEKAEKFSAVNFTPFFRQHVASDLAILRDIQQLWTGIQRDPKWLEFKRELTTQANFKNSKLIIFSEFADTARYLAECIKAEVEAKTLHFSSASSPEQRLAVIANFDANSSEERDDYRILVTTDVLAEGVNLHRSATVINYDIPWNPSRMMQRVGRVNRVGTKFKTIFTYNFFPTDEGNDQIALTEAAKSKIHAFITLLGNDARLLTGDEEITSHNLFDRINSRQAAEGDPAEPKSELKYLRQILDVKEQQPELFQRILALPRKARSSRIVAPASCRCALENGQDVRTSLPAVITYFRQGRLDKFFRADGSNIYAEELDFFTTAEILETTANESRQDIPPEQFYPLLDKNKNSFLSATTPGVDTLSSGIVAGGSHEANILKRLRAKEFRNSNALKPEDRKFAAEIDKIIAEGRVGKATIRKVKEALDQTADPVEMIAILRKDIASYYLLGATSKLDPNAPPAPREVILSSYLLGAN
;
A
#
# COMPACT_ATOMS: atom_id res chain seq x y z
N MET A 1 52.66 -11.81 29.79
CA MET A 1 52.71 -12.75 30.94
C MET A 1 52.38 -14.15 30.44
N PRO A 2 52.94 -15.20 31.08
CA PRO A 2 53.70 -16.22 30.37
C PRO A 2 52.86 -17.29 29.65
N THR A 3 53.48 -17.73 28.57
CA THR A 3 53.34 -19.00 27.86
C THR A 3 53.29 -20.21 28.80
N SER A 4 52.13 -20.87 28.82
CA SER A 4 52.05 -22.33 28.88
C SER A 4 50.95 -22.73 27.89
N ALA A 5 51.26 -23.58 26.91
CA ALA A 5 50.20 -24.26 26.16
C ALA A 5 49.24 -24.90 27.19
N PRO A 6 47.91 -24.83 27.02
CA PRO A 6 47.00 -25.38 28.00
C PRO A 6 47.33 -26.86 28.16
N VAL A 7 47.77 -27.27 29.36
CA VAL A 7 47.72 -28.67 29.75
C VAL A 7 46.24 -29.00 29.74
N THR A 8 45.71 -29.55 28.66
CA THR A 8 44.32 -30.03 28.59
C THR A 8 44.22 -31.18 29.58
N PRO A 9 43.68 -30.98 30.79
CA PRO A 9 43.73 -32.03 31.78
C PRO A 9 42.69 -33.07 31.38
N LYS A 10 43.05 -34.34 31.25
CA LYS A 10 42.14 -35.41 30.80
C LYS A 10 40.84 -35.52 31.63
N LYS A 11 40.84 -34.99 32.86
CA LYS A 11 39.73 -35.02 33.83
C LYS A 11 38.85 -33.75 33.85
N PHE A 12 39.29 -32.60 33.35
CA PHE A 12 38.49 -31.37 33.38
C PHE A 12 37.85 -31.08 32.01
N LEU A 13 36.57 -30.71 31.98
CA LEU A 13 35.80 -30.41 30.79
C LEU A 13 35.37 -28.94 30.84
N THR A 14 35.78 -28.15 29.86
CA THR A 14 35.59 -26.68 29.88
C THR A 14 34.66 -26.14 28.79
N ASN A 15 34.12 -27.02 27.94
CA ASN A 15 33.34 -26.64 26.76
C ASN A 15 34.11 -25.71 25.79
N GLN A 16 35.42 -25.96 25.64
CA GLN A 16 36.28 -25.23 24.70
C GLN A 16 36.86 -26.17 23.65
N GLY A 17 36.71 -25.82 22.37
CA GLY A 17 37.21 -26.61 21.25
C GLY A 17 36.64 -28.04 21.23
N GLU A 18 37.51 -29.03 21.27
CA GLU A 18 37.15 -30.46 21.33
C GLU A 18 36.85 -30.96 22.75
N ASN A 19 37.14 -30.17 23.81
CA ASN A 19 36.99 -30.58 25.21
C ASN A 19 35.62 -30.19 25.79
N THR A 20 34.55 -30.67 25.16
CA THR A 20 33.17 -30.42 25.59
C THR A 20 32.58 -31.56 26.41
N LEU A 21 31.59 -31.24 27.23
CA LEU A 21 30.83 -32.23 27.99
C LEU A 21 30.08 -33.19 27.06
N SER A 22 29.49 -32.67 25.97
CA SER A 22 28.80 -33.49 24.95
C SER A 22 29.68 -34.59 24.37
N LYS A 23 30.85 -34.23 23.81
CA LYS A 23 31.80 -35.17 23.20
C LYS A 23 32.29 -36.22 24.19
N ARG A 24 32.49 -35.83 25.45
CA ARG A 24 32.87 -36.77 26.50
C ARG A 24 31.76 -37.77 26.80
N LEU A 25 30.51 -37.30 26.92
CA LEU A 25 29.34 -38.16 27.13
C LEU A 25 29.11 -39.10 25.93
N GLU A 26 29.24 -38.61 24.69
CA GLU A 26 29.14 -39.42 23.47
C GLU A 26 30.14 -40.60 23.44
N THR A 27 31.29 -40.46 24.10
CA THR A 27 32.30 -41.53 24.19
C THR A 27 32.01 -42.55 25.30
N ILE A 28 31.36 -42.12 26.39
CA ILE A 28 31.14 -42.94 27.59
C ILE A 28 29.78 -43.65 27.57
N LEU A 29 28.72 -42.95 27.15
CA LEU A 29 27.35 -43.46 27.14
C LEU A 29 27.17 -44.77 26.35
N PRO A 30 27.84 -45.01 25.19
CA PRO A 30 27.73 -46.29 24.50
C PRO A 30 28.24 -47.51 25.29
N LYS A 31 29.01 -47.28 26.37
CA LYS A 31 29.54 -48.33 27.27
C LYS A 31 28.78 -48.39 28.60
N THR A 32 27.67 -47.68 28.71
CA THR A 32 26.90 -47.50 29.94
C THR A 32 25.61 -48.30 29.87
N GLN A 33 25.29 -49.06 30.92
CA GLN A 33 24.02 -49.76 31.05
C GLN A 33 22.96 -48.88 31.73
N ASP A 34 23.32 -48.22 32.84
CA ASP A 34 22.41 -47.35 33.59
C ASP A 34 22.96 -45.92 33.64
N PHE A 35 22.12 -44.96 33.29
CA PHE A 35 22.45 -43.54 33.32
C PHE A 35 21.53 -42.82 34.31
N ALA A 36 22.13 -42.15 35.30
CA ALA A 36 21.42 -41.31 36.26
C ALA A 36 21.93 -39.88 36.20
N CYS A 37 21.02 -38.92 36.13
CA CYS A 37 21.32 -37.51 35.90
C CYS A 37 20.57 -36.65 36.92
N LEU A 38 21.30 -35.89 37.73
CA LEU A 38 20.76 -34.87 38.63
C LEU A 38 21.03 -33.51 38.01
N VAL A 39 19.99 -32.72 37.78
CA VAL A 39 20.11 -31.36 37.22
C VAL A 39 19.22 -30.38 37.97
N GLY A 40 19.66 -29.12 38.02
CA GLY A 40 18.84 -28.04 38.56
C GLY A 40 17.72 -27.61 37.61
N TYR A 41 17.82 -27.94 36.33
CA TYR A 41 16.79 -27.72 35.33
C TYR A 41 16.97 -28.68 34.16
N PHE A 42 15.87 -29.19 33.62
CA PHE A 42 15.89 -30.07 32.46
C PHE A 42 15.44 -29.32 31.22
N PHE A 43 16.33 -29.21 30.25
CA PHE A 43 16.03 -28.68 28.92
C PHE A 43 16.00 -29.85 27.94
N ILE A 44 14.89 -30.01 27.23
CA ILE A 44 14.74 -31.06 26.22
C ILE A 44 15.81 -30.94 25.11
N SER A 45 16.30 -29.73 24.84
CA SER A 45 17.41 -29.47 23.92
C SER A 45 18.70 -30.21 24.28
N GLY A 46 18.98 -30.44 25.56
CA GLY A 46 20.12 -31.25 26.00
C GLY A 46 19.92 -32.74 25.69
N PHE A 47 18.69 -33.23 25.81
CA PHE A 47 18.35 -34.60 25.43
C PHE A 47 18.49 -34.81 23.91
N PHE A 48 18.06 -33.86 23.07
CA PHE A 48 18.20 -33.96 21.61
C PHE A 48 19.63 -34.14 21.14
N GLN A 49 20.58 -33.56 21.87
CA GLN A 49 21.99 -33.70 21.53
C GLN A 49 22.54 -35.09 21.90
N LEU A 50 22.04 -35.68 23.00
CA LEU A 50 22.59 -36.92 23.57
C LEU A 50 21.78 -38.17 23.25
N TYR A 51 20.54 -38.07 22.76
CA TYR A 51 19.71 -39.25 22.50
C TYR A 51 20.39 -40.31 21.62
N PRO A 52 21.19 -39.99 20.57
CA PRO A 52 21.85 -41.02 19.77
C PRO A 52 22.86 -41.84 20.60
N ALA A 53 23.57 -41.18 21.52
CA ALA A 53 24.52 -41.82 22.42
C ALA A 53 23.83 -42.55 23.60
N LEU A 54 22.61 -42.15 23.97
CA LEU A 54 21.77 -42.79 24.98
C LEU A 54 20.98 -43.99 24.44
N GLU A 55 20.89 -44.18 23.12
CA GLU A 55 20.15 -45.31 22.51
C GLU A 55 20.57 -46.69 23.08
N PRO A 56 21.86 -47.03 23.27
CA PRO A 56 22.28 -48.31 23.85
C PRO A 56 22.08 -48.44 25.37
N VAL A 57 21.82 -47.35 26.09
CA VAL A 57 21.63 -47.35 27.56
C VAL A 57 20.28 -48.00 27.88
N LYS A 58 20.24 -48.91 28.88
CA LYS A 58 19.03 -49.66 29.24
C LYS A 58 18.07 -48.86 30.11
N ASN A 59 18.56 -48.23 31.18
CA ASN A 59 17.74 -47.45 32.10
C ASN A 59 18.27 -46.02 32.23
N ILE A 60 17.38 -45.04 32.08
CA ILE A 60 17.71 -43.62 32.19
C ILE A 60 16.85 -42.96 33.28
N ARG A 61 17.50 -42.34 34.26
CA ARG A 61 16.83 -41.63 35.37
C ARG A 61 17.26 -40.18 35.42
N ILE A 62 16.30 -39.25 35.33
CA ILE A 62 16.56 -37.81 35.40
C ILE A 62 15.85 -37.21 36.60
N LEU A 63 16.60 -36.66 37.54
CA LEU A 63 16.10 -36.00 38.73
C LEU A 63 16.29 -34.48 38.61
N ILE A 64 15.21 -33.73 38.80
CA ILE A 64 15.17 -32.27 38.61
C ILE A 64 14.91 -31.56 39.95
N GLY A 65 15.76 -30.59 40.32
CA GLY A 65 15.58 -29.71 41.49
C GLY A 65 14.75 -28.45 41.19
N LEU A 66 13.99 -27.92 42.16
CA LEU A 66 12.90 -26.95 41.90
C LEU A 66 13.10 -25.48 42.35
N LYS A 67 14.29 -25.01 42.75
CA LYS A 67 14.48 -23.57 43.11
C LYS A 67 15.69 -22.96 42.41
N ASN A 68 15.45 -22.30 41.27
CA ASN A 68 16.31 -21.27 40.70
C ASN A 68 15.50 -19.98 40.56
N GLU A 69 16.13 -18.82 40.78
CA GLU A 69 15.52 -17.48 40.87
C GLU A 69 14.52 -17.17 39.73
N GLN A 70 14.70 -17.72 38.53
CA GLN A 70 13.79 -17.55 37.38
C GLN A 70 12.44 -18.28 37.52
N VAL A 71 12.42 -19.46 38.17
CA VAL A 71 11.18 -20.20 38.48
C VAL A 71 10.40 -19.46 39.56
N VAL A 72 11.12 -18.93 40.56
CA VAL A 72 10.55 -18.10 41.63
C VAL A 72 10.02 -16.76 41.08
N TYR A 73 10.72 -16.13 40.12
CA TYR A 73 10.24 -14.91 39.46
C TYR A 73 8.97 -15.13 38.64
N GLY A 74 8.85 -16.28 37.97
CA GLY A 74 7.64 -16.69 37.27
C GLY A 74 6.47 -17.01 38.21
N LEU A 75 6.75 -17.64 39.35
CA LEU A 75 5.76 -17.91 40.41
C LEU A 75 5.30 -16.61 41.11
N LEU A 76 6.20 -15.65 41.34
CA LEU A 76 5.88 -14.32 41.90
C LEU A 76 5.01 -13.47 40.98
N GLN A 77 5.12 -13.61 39.64
CA GLN A 77 4.22 -12.92 38.71
C GLN A 77 2.82 -13.52 38.66
N ILE A 78 2.67 -14.81 38.96
CA ILE A 78 1.37 -15.49 39.05
C ILE A 78 0.72 -15.24 40.42
N ALA A 79 1.53 -15.13 41.48
CA ALA A 79 1.11 -14.91 42.86
C ALA A 79 1.10 -13.43 43.25
N ASN A 80 0.50 -12.57 42.43
CA ASN A 80 0.30 -11.16 42.79
C ASN A 80 -0.86 -10.96 43.79
N ASP A 81 -1.38 -12.04 44.38
CA ASP A 81 -2.27 -12.03 45.55
C ASP A 81 -1.72 -13.03 46.59
N GLY A 82 -0.84 -12.57 47.49
CA GLY A 82 -0.50 -13.30 48.72
C GLY A 82 0.99 -13.44 49.01
N SER A 83 1.45 -12.74 50.04
CA SER A 83 2.75 -12.91 50.68
C SER A 83 2.73 -14.11 51.65
N GLU A 84 3.45 -15.19 51.35
CA GLU A 84 4.14 -16.07 52.33
C GLU A 84 4.98 -17.17 51.62
N GLU A 85 6.15 -17.49 52.17
CA GLU A 85 7.07 -18.55 51.72
C GLU A 85 6.48 -19.95 51.96
N SER A 86 5.49 -20.37 51.17
CA SER A 86 4.97 -21.73 51.16
C SER A 86 5.65 -22.58 50.08
N VAL A 87 5.82 -23.89 50.36
CA VAL A 87 6.31 -24.86 49.36
C VAL A 87 5.26 -24.97 48.25
N PRO A 88 5.62 -24.79 46.95
CA PRO A 88 4.66 -24.80 45.86
C PRO A 88 3.85 -26.10 45.80
N SER A 89 2.55 -26.00 45.53
CA SER A 89 1.68 -27.16 45.40
C SER A 89 2.05 -28.02 44.18
N THR A 90 1.64 -29.30 44.19
CA THR A 90 1.85 -30.21 43.05
C THR A 90 1.27 -29.66 41.74
N LEU A 91 0.17 -28.92 41.79
CA LEU A 91 -0.49 -28.34 40.61
C LEU A 91 0.30 -27.19 39.99
N GLU A 92 0.82 -26.28 40.82
CA GLU A 92 1.61 -25.11 40.38
C GLU A 92 2.93 -25.53 39.73
N ILE A 93 3.56 -26.57 40.29
CA ILE A 93 4.79 -27.16 39.75
C ILE A 93 4.54 -27.75 38.36
N ARG A 94 3.44 -28.49 38.18
CA ARG A 94 3.06 -29.05 36.87
C ARG A 94 2.83 -27.94 35.83
N LYS A 95 2.08 -26.89 36.21
CA LYS A 95 1.80 -25.75 35.33
C LYS A 95 3.07 -25.02 34.90
N THR A 96 4.00 -24.83 35.84
CA THR A 96 5.29 -24.17 35.60
C THR A 96 6.19 -25.00 34.69
N LEU A 97 6.33 -26.30 34.98
CA LEU A 97 7.09 -27.24 34.13
C LEU A 97 6.51 -27.29 32.71
N GLY A 98 5.19 -27.38 32.58
CA GLY A 98 4.53 -27.42 31.27
C GLY A 98 4.73 -26.15 30.46
N GLY A 99 4.57 -24.97 31.08
CA GLY A 99 4.80 -23.68 30.40
C GLY A 99 6.26 -23.49 29.96
N MET A 100 7.20 -23.93 30.78
CA MET A 100 8.63 -23.90 30.47
C MET A 100 8.98 -24.81 29.28
N LEU A 101 8.49 -26.05 29.32
CA LEU A 101 8.62 -27.01 28.24
C LEU A 101 8.02 -26.49 26.93
N LEU A 102 6.81 -25.91 26.99
CA LEU A 102 6.15 -25.34 25.82
C LEU A 102 6.97 -24.19 25.21
N SER A 103 7.52 -23.30 26.05
CA SER A 103 8.37 -22.19 25.62
C SER A 103 9.63 -22.68 24.90
N GLU A 104 10.27 -23.72 25.44
CA GLU A 104 11.45 -24.34 24.81
C GLU A 104 11.11 -24.96 23.45
N LEU A 105 10.01 -25.72 23.36
CA LEU A 105 9.57 -26.35 22.10
C LEU A 105 9.27 -25.30 21.02
N ILE A 106 8.65 -24.18 21.38
CA ILE A 106 8.38 -23.07 20.44
C ILE A 106 9.68 -22.40 19.97
N GLN A 107 10.65 -22.20 20.86
CA GLN A 107 11.92 -21.51 20.54
C GLN A 107 12.96 -22.40 19.85
N SER A 108 12.81 -23.72 19.93
CA SER A 108 13.72 -24.70 19.30
C SER A 108 13.84 -24.50 17.77
N GLN A 109 14.90 -25.00 17.12
CA GLN A 109 15.00 -24.95 15.66
C GLN A 109 14.01 -25.94 15.02
N ASP A 110 13.37 -25.59 13.90
CA ASP A 110 12.57 -26.59 13.16
C ASP A 110 13.51 -27.41 12.28
N SER A 111 13.97 -28.54 12.81
CA SER A 111 14.85 -29.49 12.13
C SER A 111 14.38 -30.93 12.32
N LEU A 112 14.73 -31.78 11.36
CA LEU A 112 14.46 -33.21 11.41
C LEU A 112 15.02 -33.87 12.67
N ALA A 113 16.26 -33.52 13.05
CA ALA A 113 16.93 -34.08 14.21
C ALA A 113 16.19 -33.79 15.53
N ILE A 114 15.65 -32.57 15.66
CA ILE A 114 14.88 -32.18 16.86
C ILE A 114 13.57 -32.98 16.95
N GLU A 115 12.84 -33.12 15.85
CA GLU A 115 11.59 -33.90 15.88
C GLU A 115 11.83 -35.39 16.19
N ILE A 116 12.87 -35.99 15.62
CA ILE A 116 13.25 -37.37 15.95
C ILE A 116 13.56 -37.48 17.44
N GLY A 117 14.32 -36.53 17.99
CA GLY A 117 14.62 -36.45 19.42
C GLY A 117 13.36 -36.35 20.29
N ILE A 118 12.36 -35.56 19.91
CA ILE A 118 11.09 -35.44 20.64
C ILE A 118 10.32 -36.77 20.62
N ARG A 119 10.20 -37.39 19.44
CA ARG A 119 9.50 -38.68 19.31
C ARG A 119 10.17 -39.75 20.16
N LYS A 120 11.51 -39.82 20.14
CA LYS A 120 12.30 -40.73 20.97
C LYS A 120 12.14 -40.45 22.47
N PHE A 121 12.11 -39.18 22.87
CA PHE A 121 11.88 -38.79 24.27
C PHE A 121 10.54 -39.31 24.79
N ILE A 122 9.46 -39.11 24.02
CA ILE A 122 8.11 -39.61 24.38
C ILE A 122 8.04 -41.14 24.31
N GLU A 123 8.65 -41.76 23.30
CA GLU A 123 8.76 -43.22 23.17
C GLU A 123 9.42 -43.83 24.41
N TRP A 124 10.53 -43.26 24.89
CA TRP A 124 11.27 -43.77 26.03
C TRP A 124 10.57 -43.55 27.37
N ILE A 125 9.81 -42.46 27.51
CA ILE A 125 8.93 -42.27 28.66
C ILE A 125 7.83 -43.34 28.67
N ARG A 126 7.20 -43.61 27.53
CA ARG A 126 6.13 -44.62 27.40
C ARG A 126 6.61 -46.05 27.60
N SER A 127 7.81 -46.39 27.12
CA SER A 127 8.38 -47.72 27.27
C SER A 127 8.98 -47.98 28.67
N GLY A 128 9.06 -46.96 29.52
CA GLY A 128 9.71 -47.04 30.84
C GLY A 128 11.24 -47.00 30.78
N LYS A 129 11.84 -46.82 29.60
CA LYS A 129 13.30 -46.67 29.44
C LYS A 129 13.81 -45.38 30.12
N LEU A 130 13.01 -44.32 30.10
CA LEU A 130 13.33 -43.01 30.65
C LEU A 130 12.34 -42.61 31.76
N GLU A 131 12.85 -42.42 32.97
CA GLU A 131 12.09 -41.92 34.10
C GLU A 131 12.54 -40.51 34.49
N VAL A 132 11.57 -39.65 34.80
CA VAL A 132 11.83 -38.26 35.21
C VAL A 132 11.12 -38.00 36.53
N LYS A 133 11.85 -37.51 37.54
CA LYS A 133 11.30 -37.16 38.86
C LYS A 133 11.66 -35.73 39.26
N LEU A 134 10.84 -35.15 40.13
CA LEU A 134 11.03 -33.82 40.70
C LEU A 134 11.29 -33.89 42.21
N TYR A 135 12.39 -33.31 42.67
CA TYR A 135 12.73 -33.23 44.08
C TYR A 135 12.33 -31.85 44.65
N ARG A 136 11.58 -31.84 45.77
CA ARG A 136 10.92 -30.64 46.33
C ARG A 136 11.42 -30.20 47.70
N GLU A 137 11.99 -31.12 48.49
CA GLU A 137 12.19 -30.89 49.92
C GLU A 137 13.36 -29.95 50.22
N GLN A 138 14.40 -29.93 49.37
CA GLN A 138 15.60 -29.10 49.57
C GLN A 138 16.15 -28.55 48.25
N ASN A 139 16.91 -27.46 48.34
CA ASN A 139 17.52 -26.78 47.20
C ASN A 139 18.63 -27.65 46.58
N ILE A 140 18.38 -28.20 45.40
CA ILE A 140 19.40 -28.91 44.62
C ILE A 140 19.87 -28.02 43.46
N HIS A 141 21.08 -27.48 43.61
CA HIS A 141 21.80 -26.81 42.52
C HIS A 141 22.92 -27.69 41.92
N ALA A 142 23.15 -28.90 42.46
CA ALA A 142 24.16 -29.80 41.93
C ALA A 142 23.81 -30.29 40.52
N LYS A 143 24.81 -30.45 39.66
CA LYS A 143 24.69 -31.17 38.39
C LYS A 143 25.62 -32.36 38.41
N ILE A 144 25.05 -33.56 38.28
CA ILE A 144 25.75 -34.83 38.42
C ILE A 144 25.25 -35.77 37.33
N TYR A 145 26.19 -36.36 36.59
CA TYR A 145 25.94 -37.37 35.58
C TYR A 145 26.64 -38.66 36.01
N ILE A 146 25.89 -39.74 36.20
CA ILE A 146 26.37 -41.01 36.73
C ILE A 146 26.15 -42.06 35.65
N MET A 147 27.23 -42.73 35.25
CA MET A 147 27.23 -43.75 34.20
C MET A 147 27.73 -45.07 34.78
N THR A 148 26.86 -46.08 34.83
CA THR A 148 27.16 -47.42 35.37
C THR A 148 27.21 -48.46 34.24
N PRO A 149 28.31 -49.20 34.03
CA PRO A 149 28.43 -50.25 33.01
C PRO A 149 27.77 -51.57 33.45
N GLU A 150 27.48 -52.47 32.50
CA GLU A 150 26.90 -53.80 32.77
C GLU A 150 27.89 -54.79 33.39
N GLN A 151 29.15 -54.76 32.92
CA GLN A 151 30.25 -55.55 33.47
C GLN A 151 31.53 -54.71 33.44
N PRO A 152 32.35 -54.74 34.52
CA PRO A 152 33.64 -54.07 34.52
C PRO A 152 34.54 -54.70 33.44
N THR A 153 35.13 -53.86 32.58
CA THR A 153 36.11 -54.29 31.56
C THR A 153 37.50 -53.84 31.97
N LEU A 154 38.55 -54.37 31.33
CA LEU A 154 39.96 -54.00 31.57
C LEU A 154 40.26 -52.48 31.47
N ASN A 155 39.38 -51.70 30.83
CA ASN A 155 39.52 -50.24 30.65
C ASN A 155 38.42 -49.41 31.36
N VAL A 156 37.43 -50.03 32.01
CA VAL A 156 36.32 -49.35 32.71
C VAL A 156 35.97 -50.17 33.96
N CYS A 157 36.49 -49.77 35.12
CA CYS A 157 36.52 -50.65 36.30
C CYS A 157 35.34 -50.53 37.28
N HIS A 158 34.48 -49.49 37.21
CA HIS A 158 33.34 -49.40 38.16
C HIS A 158 32.20 -48.48 37.70
N GLY A 159 32.52 -47.39 37.01
CA GLY A 159 31.56 -46.39 36.54
C GLY A 159 32.23 -45.03 36.36
N TYR A 160 31.47 -44.05 35.91
CA TYR A 160 31.94 -42.67 35.77
C TYR A 160 30.96 -41.71 36.43
N VAL A 161 31.49 -40.66 37.05
CA VAL A 161 30.71 -39.53 37.55
C VAL A 161 31.25 -38.26 36.92
N ILE A 162 30.39 -37.45 36.32
CA ILE A 162 30.72 -36.09 35.92
C ILE A 162 29.94 -35.13 36.80
N THR A 163 30.63 -34.19 37.44
CA THR A 163 29.98 -33.13 38.22
C THR A 163 30.59 -31.77 37.94
N GLY A 164 29.78 -30.72 38.03
CA GLY A 164 30.21 -29.36 37.73
C GLY A 164 29.05 -28.38 37.60
N SER A 165 29.23 -27.38 36.74
CA SER A 165 28.30 -26.28 36.52
C SER A 165 27.31 -26.50 35.36
N SER A 166 27.54 -27.49 34.50
CA SER A 166 26.72 -27.76 33.31
C SER A 166 25.37 -28.41 33.64
N ASN A 167 24.27 -27.78 33.21
CA ASN A 167 22.97 -28.46 33.11
C ASN A 167 22.88 -29.30 31.82
N LEU A 168 21.89 -30.20 31.77
CA LEU A 168 21.54 -30.94 30.56
C LEU A 168 20.78 -30.03 29.59
N SER A 169 21.51 -29.15 28.90
CA SER A 169 21.02 -28.21 27.89
C SER A 169 22.06 -28.00 26.80
N HIS A 170 21.67 -27.47 25.64
CA HIS A 170 22.63 -27.15 24.58
C HIS A 170 23.77 -26.23 25.07
N SER A 171 23.43 -25.17 25.81
CA SER A 171 24.42 -24.26 26.38
C SER A 171 25.31 -24.93 27.42
N GLY A 172 24.75 -25.78 28.30
CA GLY A 172 25.55 -26.47 29.32
C GLY A 172 26.48 -27.54 28.76
N LEU A 173 26.11 -28.19 27.65
CA LEU A 173 26.88 -29.29 27.05
C LEU A 173 28.04 -28.84 26.16
N GLN A 174 27.94 -27.66 25.53
CA GLN A 174 28.97 -27.16 24.59
C GLN A 174 28.99 -25.64 24.38
N GLY A 175 27.90 -24.91 24.66
CA GLY A 175 27.79 -23.49 24.30
C GLY A 175 28.45 -22.52 25.28
N ASN A 176 28.20 -22.71 26.57
CA ASN A 176 28.76 -21.89 27.64
C ASN A 176 30.14 -22.43 28.04
N LEU A 177 31.00 -21.52 28.49
CA LEU A 177 32.22 -21.90 29.21
C LEU A 177 31.82 -22.42 30.59
N GLU A 178 32.06 -23.71 30.82
CA GLU A 178 31.65 -24.43 32.01
C GLU A 178 32.87 -25.05 32.69
N PHE A 179 32.76 -25.51 33.93
CA PHE A 179 33.81 -26.29 34.57
C PHE A 179 33.20 -27.58 35.13
N ASN A 180 33.50 -28.70 34.47
CA ASN A 180 33.11 -30.02 34.95
C ASN A 180 34.32 -30.91 35.19
N VAL A 181 34.18 -31.87 36.10
CA VAL A 181 35.21 -32.84 36.45
C VAL A 181 34.67 -34.24 36.19
N LEU A 182 35.47 -35.06 35.51
CA LEU A 182 35.25 -36.49 35.34
C LEU A 182 35.97 -37.26 36.46
N LEU A 183 35.19 -37.95 37.27
CA LEU A 183 35.60 -38.87 38.32
C LEU A 183 35.36 -40.31 37.85
N ASN A 184 36.31 -41.19 38.16
CA ASN A 184 36.33 -42.57 37.69
C ASN A 184 36.82 -43.56 38.77
N GLU A 185 36.89 -43.10 40.03
CA GLU A 185 37.21 -43.96 41.18
C GLU A 185 35.92 -44.67 41.67
N PRO A 186 36.01 -45.94 42.09
CA PRO A 186 34.86 -46.70 42.63
C PRO A 186 34.09 -45.98 43.74
N GLU A 187 34.82 -45.44 44.72
CA GLU A 187 34.24 -44.79 45.90
C GLU A 187 33.40 -43.54 45.53
N ASP A 188 33.88 -42.75 44.56
CA ASP A 188 33.16 -41.56 44.07
C ASP A 188 31.86 -41.94 43.36
N HIS A 189 31.90 -43.02 42.55
CA HIS A 189 30.75 -43.53 41.82
C HIS A 189 29.68 -44.10 42.76
N ASP A 190 30.08 -44.97 43.69
CA ASP A 190 29.16 -45.59 44.64
C ASP A 190 28.51 -44.55 45.55
N TYR A 191 29.29 -43.56 46.04
CA TYR A 191 28.76 -42.47 46.84
C TYR A 191 27.76 -41.62 46.06
N ALA A 192 28.10 -41.22 44.83
CA ALA A 192 27.21 -40.42 43.99
C ALA A 192 25.92 -41.18 43.65
N LEU A 193 26.02 -42.47 43.33
CA LEU A 193 24.88 -43.31 43.00
C LEU A 193 23.98 -43.55 44.22
N HIS A 194 24.57 -43.82 45.39
CA HIS A 194 23.83 -43.95 46.64
C HIS A 194 23.07 -42.66 46.96
N ARG A 195 23.74 -41.50 46.90
CA ARG A 195 23.13 -40.21 47.16
C ARG A 195 22.03 -39.87 46.15
N PHE A 196 22.22 -40.20 44.88
CA PHE A 196 21.17 -40.06 43.86
C PHE A 196 19.94 -40.91 44.20
N ASN A 197 20.14 -42.17 44.60
CA ASN A 197 19.06 -43.09 44.94
C ASN A 197 18.26 -42.62 46.18
N GLU A 198 18.92 -42.03 47.19
CA GLU A 198 18.23 -41.42 48.33
C GLU A 198 17.31 -40.27 47.90
N LEU A 199 17.84 -39.35 47.08
CA LEU A 199 17.06 -38.23 46.56
C LEU A 199 15.93 -38.69 45.63
N TRP A 200 16.16 -39.75 44.87
CA TRP A 200 15.18 -40.37 43.96
C TRP A 200 14.00 -41.01 44.69
N ALA A 201 14.23 -41.59 45.88
CA ALA A 201 13.19 -42.20 46.70
C ALA A 201 12.23 -41.15 47.29
N ASN A 202 12.77 -39.99 47.66
CA ASN A 202 12.00 -38.87 48.26
C ASN A 202 11.46 -37.88 47.23
N ALA A 203 11.55 -38.18 45.93
CA ALA A 203 11.05 -37.33 44.85
C ALA A 203 9.60 -37.67 44.46
N VAL A 204 8.88 -36.69 43.90
CA VAL A 204 7.45 -36.82 43.57
C VAL A 204 7.19 -37.84 42.47
N ASP A 205 6.03 -38.50 42.58
CA ASP A 205 5.60 -39.66 41.80
C ASP A 205 5.59 -39.44 40.27
N VAL A 206 5.89 -40.50 39.53
CA VAL A 206 6.35 -40.51 38.13
C VAL A 206 5.23 -40.22 37.12
N LYS A 207 4.03 -40.74 37.41
CA LYS A 207 2.91 -40.78 36.45
C LYS A 207 2.39 -39.40 36.06
N ASP A 208 2.22 -38.50 37.03
CA ASP A 208 1.67 -37.16 36.81
C ASP A 208 2.60 -36.26 35.99
N ILE A 209 3.92 -36.42 36.15
CA ILE A 209 4.94 -35.62 35.44
C ILE A 209 5.03 -36.09 33.99
N HIS A 210 5.09 -37.40 33.77
CA HIS A 210 5.07 -37.99 32.44
C HIS A 210 3.81 -37.63 31.67
N GLU A 211 2.63 -37.70 32.30
CA GLU A 211 1.38 -37.24 31.70
C GLU A 211 1.41 -35.74 31.36
N THR A 212 1.99 -34.90 32.21
CA THR A 212 2.14 -33.45 31.93
C THR A 212 3.03 -33.23 30.70
N ILE A 213 4.20 -33.88 30.64
CA ILE A 213 5.14 -33.77 29.50
C ILE A 213 4.48 -34.26 28.20
N ILE A 214 3.84 -35.43 28.24
CA ILE A 214 3.15 -36.01 27.08
C ILE A 214 2.02 -35.08 26.61
N ASN A 215 1.19 -34.58 27.53
CA ASN A 215 0.10 -33.67 27.18
C ASN A 215 0.62 -32.36 26.54
N VAL A 216 1.67 -31.74 27.09
CA VAL A 216 2.24 -30.52 26.51
C VAL A 216 2.78 -30.77 25.10
N VAL A 217 3.52 -31.87 24.89
CA VAL A 217 4.06 -32.21 23.56
C VAL A 217 2.94 -32.55 22.57
N GLU A 218 1.95 -33.35 22.96
CA GLU A 218 0.94 -33.88 22.03
C GLU A 218 -0.30 -32.99 21.84
N LYS A 219 -0.56 -32.04 22.75
CA LYS A 219 -1.76 -31.18 22.71
C LYS A 219 -1.48 -29.69 22.58
N GLU A 220 -0.37 -29.19 23.12
CA GLU A 220 -0.10 -27.74 23.22
C GLU A 220 1.07 -27.28 22.35
N SER A 221 2.02 -28.16 22.04
CA SER A 221 3.23 -27.82 21.30
C SER A 221 3.02 -27.74 19.77
N PRO A 222 3.99 -27.20 19.00
CA PRO A 222 3.94 -27.24 17.53
C PRO A 222 3.83 -28.66 16.93
N PHE A 223 4.14 -29.69 17.72
CA PHE A 223 4.10 -31.10 17.33
C PHE A 223 2.74 -31.75 17.58
N ALA A 224 1.81 -31.03 18.22
CA ALA A 224 0.47 -31.51 18.54
C ALA A 224 -0.38 -31.81 17.29
N PHE A 225 -1.51 -32.47 17.51
CA PHE A 225 -2.46 -32.78 16.46
C PHE A 225 -3.45 -31.63 16.23
N PHE A 226 -3.24 -30.90 15.12
CA PHE A 226 -4.15 -29.85 14.67
C PHE A 226 -4.85 -30.26 13.39
N THR A 227 -6.18 -30.11 13.32
CA THR A 227 -6.92 -30.42 12.09
C THR A 227 -6.60 -29.42 10.98
N PRO A 228 -6.83 -29.77 9.70
CA PRO A 228 -6.64 -28.84 8.58
C PRO A 228 -7.50 -27.59 8.75
N TYR A 229 -8.72 -27.75 9.26
CA TYR A 229 -9.63 -26.64 9.57
C TYR A 229 -9.11 -25.71 10.67
N GLN A 230 -8.55 -26.27 11.75
CA GLN A 230 -7.92 -25.44 12.80
C GLN A 230 -6.71 -24.68 12.26
N LEU A 231 -5.90 -25.30 11.39
CA LEU A 231 -4.77 -24.63 10.76
C LEU A 231 -5.22 -23.51 9.82
N TYR A 232 -6.30 -23.71 9.07
CA TYR A 232 -6.91 -22.69 8.21
C TYR A 232 -7.46 -21.51 9.02
N LEU A 233 -8.22 -21.78 10.08
CA LEU A 233 -8.69 -20.71 10.97
C LEU A 233 -7.53 -19.99 11.65
N LYS A 234 -6.45 -20.70 12.02
CA LYS A 234 -5.22 -20.08 12.51
C LYS A 234 -4.61 -19.16 11.47
N PHE A 235 -4.52 -19.59 10.22
CA PHE A 235 -4.03 -18.77 9.11
C PHE A 235 -4.82 -17.46 9.00
N LEU A 236 -6.15 -17.53 9.01
CA LEU A 236 -7.01 -16.34 8.99
C LEU A 236 -6.83 -15.49 10.24
N ALA A 237 -6.80 -16.10 11.44
CA ALA A 237 -6.69 -15.39 12.70
C ALA A 237 -5.34 -14.68 12.86
N ASP A 238 -4.25 -15.31 12.43
CA ASP A 238 -2.91 -14.73 12.46
C ASP A 238 -2.72 -13.67 11.36
N TYR A 239 -3.30 -13.84 10.18
CA TYR A 239 -3.27 -12.82 9.11
C TYR A 239 -4.10 -11.59 9.51
N PHE A 240 -5.32 -11.79 10.00
CA PHE A 240 -6.23 -10.74 10.47
C PHE A 240 -6.05 -10.41 11.97
N ARG A 241 -4.90 -10.76 12.58
CA ARG A 241 -4.68 -10.58 14.04
C ARG A 241 -4.92 -9.16 14.51
N ASP A 242 -4.49 -8.19 13.71
CA ASP A 242 -4.62 -6.78 14.03
C ASP A 242 -6.09 -6.33 13.90
N TYR A 243 -6.86 -6.96 13.01
CA TYR A 243 -8.29 -6.69 12.84
C TYR A 243 -9.11 -7.31 13.99
N LEU A 244 -8.74 -8.53 14.38
CA LEU A 244 -9.41 -9.32 15.42
C LEU A 244 -9.09 -8.86 16.84
N GLY A 245 -7.99 -8.11 17.00
CA GLY A 245 -7.55 -7.48 18.23
C GLY A 245 -8.60 -6.54 18.82
N ASP A 246 -8.28 -5.98 19.99
CA ASP A 246 -9.24 -5.25 20.79
C ASP A 246 -9.79 -4.01 20.04
N ARG A 247 -11.04 -4.11 19.59
CA ARG A 247 -11.81 -2.99 19.02
C ARG A 247 -12.05 -1.89 20.06
N SER A 248 -11.61 -2.04 21.32
CA SER A 248 -11.61 -0.98 22.32
C SER A 248 -10.89 0.29 21.84
N ARG A 249 -9.88 0.22 20.97
CA ARG A 249 -9.30 1.43 20.31
C ARG A 249 -10.25 2.12 19.32
N LEU A 250 -11.27 1.42 18.83
CA LEU A 250 -12.37 1.97 18.01
C LEU A 250 -13.51 2.52 18.86
N ASN A 251 -13.51 2.33 20.19
CA ASN A 251 -14.37 3.09 21.12
C ASN A 251 -13.79 4.49 21.27
N ILE A 252 -13.87 5.26 20.19
CA ILE A 252 -13.63 6.70 20.21
C ILE A 252 -14.80 7.28 20.99
N GLU A 253 -14.63 7.48 22.30
CA GLU A 253 -15.67 8.05 23.18
C GLU A 253 -16.09 9.46 22.75
N ASN A 254 -15.25 10.14 21.95
CA ASN A 254 -15.43 11.52 21.49
C ASN A 254 -15.72 11.60 19.97
N LEU A 255 -16.68 10.83 19.46
CA LEU A 255 -17.23 11.07 18.13
C LEU A 255 -18.26 12.21 18.17
N PRO A 256 -18.43 12.99 17.09
CA PRO A 256 -19.48 14.01 17.03
C PRO A 256 -20.87 13.41 17.29
N GLN A 257 -21.74 14.09 18.05
CA GLN A 257 -23.04 13.56 18.52
C GLN A 257 -23.95 12.98 17.40
N ASN A 258 -23.87 13.51 16.18
CA ASN A 258 -24.70 13.08 15.05
C ASN A 258 -23.95 12.19 14.04
N PHE A 259 -22.72 11.77 14.35
CA PHE A 259 -21.93 10.94 13.44
C PHE A 259 -22.42 9.48 13.48
N LYS A 260 -22.85 8.96 12.32
CA LYS A 260 -23.22 7.55 12.16
C LYS A 260 -21.98 6.73 11.81
N LYS A 261 -21.66 5.77 12.67
CA LYS A 261 -20.51 4.88 12.50
C LYS A 261 -20.88 3.74 11.54
N LEU A 262 -20.56 3.90 10.26
CA LEU A 262 -20.83 2.89 9.23
C LEU A 262 -19.71 1.84 9.22
N GLN A 263 -20.08 0.55 9.26
CA GLN A 263 -19.10 -0.53 9.42
C GLN A 263 -18.07 -0.56 8.28
N TYR A 264 -18.50 -0.33 7.04
CA TYR A 264 -17.56 -0.25 5.91
C TYR A 264 -16.53 0.87 6.11
N GLN A 265 -16.89 2.01 6.72
CA GLN A 265 -15.91 3.08 6.94
C GLN A 265 -14.83 2.64 7.94
N GLU A 266 -15.23 1.95 9.01
CA GLU A 266 -14.28 1.41 9.99
C GLU A 266 -13.31 0.41 9.37
N ASP A 267 -13.84 -0.51 8.56
CA ASP A 267 -13.03 -1.55 7.92
C ASP A 267 -12.03 -0.95 6.92
N ALA A 268 -12.40 0.10 6.17
CA ALA A 268 -11.43 0.82 5.33
C ALA A 268 -10.35 1.51 6.13
N VAL A 269 -10.73 2.19 7.20
CA VAL A 269 -9.80 2.93 8.04
C VAL A 269 -8.77 1.98 8.62
N PHE A 270 -9.22 0.81 9.08
CA PHE A 270 -8.35 -0.23 9.57
C PHE A 270 -7.38 -0.73 8.48
N THR A 271 -7.89 -1.13 7.31
CA THR A 271 -7.04 -1.59 6.19
C THR A 271 -6.05 -0.51 5.78
N ALA A 272 -6.50 0.75 5.72
CA ALA A 272 -5.65 1.87 5.37
C ALA A 272 -4.55 2.10 6.41
N GLN A 273 -4.86 1.95 7.70
CA GLN A 273 -3.88 2.04 8.77
C GLN A 273 -2.80 0.95 8.63
N GLN A 274 -3.17 -0.28 8.25
CA GLN A 274 -2.23 -1.37 8.04
C GLN A 274 -1.35 -1.14 6.82
N MET A 275 -1.92 -0.75 5.68
CA MET A 275 -1.15 -0.39 4.48
C MET A 275 -0.17 0.75 4.76
N LEU A 276 -0.62 1.80 5.45
CA LEU A 276 0.21 2.94 5.85
C LEU A 276 1.37 2.50 6.76
N LYS A 277 1.12 1.59 7.71
CA LYS A 277 2.12 1.05 8.65
C LYS A 277 3.15 0.14 7.96
N SER A 278 2.73 -0.63 6.96
CA SER A 278 3.58 -1.61 6.27
C SER A 278 4.37 -1.01 5.12
N TYR A 279 3.77 -0.06 4.39
CA TYR A 279 4.32 0.49 3.14
C TYR A 279 4.58 2.00 3.20
N GLY A 280 4.34 2.67 4.34
CA GLY A 280 4.62 4.09 4.51
C GLY A 280 3.63 5.03 3.81
N GLY A 281 2.68 4.49 3.04
CA GLY A 281 1.61 5.28 2.44
C GLY A 281 0.44 4.43 1.97
N VAL A 282 -0.70 5.10 1.73
CA VAL A 282 -1.95 4.47 1.32
C VAL A 282 -2.79 5.40 0.45
N PHE A 283 -3.50 4.83 -0.51
CA PHE A 283 -4.55 5.45 -1.29
C PHE A 283 -5.92 5.11 -0.70
N ILE A 284 -6.67 6.11 -0.26
CA ILE A 284 -8.09 6.00 0.05
C ILE A 284 -8.86 6.37 -1.22
N SER A 285 -9.17 5.35 -2.00
CA SER A 285 -9.71 5.44 -3.37
C SER A 285 -11.12 4.87 -3.54
N ASP A 286 -11.83 4.70 -2.43
CA ASP A 286 -13.28 4.47 -2.42
C ASP A 286 -14.00 5.45 -3.34
N VAL A 287 -15.04 4.97 -4.03
CA VAL A 287 -15.79 5.77 -5.00
C VAL A 287 -16.36 7.06 -4.38
N VAL A 288 -16.69 8.02 -5.25
CA VAL A 288 -17.20 9.34 -4.81
C VAL A 288 -18.44 9.16 -3.95
N GLY A 289 -18.58 9.91 -2.85
CA GLY A 289 -19.77 9.87 -1.99
C GLY A 289 -19.75 8.88 -0.81
N LEU A 290 -18.68 8.08 -0.65
CA LEU A 290 -18.52 7.12 0.47
C LEU A 290 -17.94 7.71 1.78
N GLY A 291 -17.75 9.03 1.85
CA GLY A 291 -17.29 9.70 3.08
C GLY A 291 -15.77 9.66 3.32
N LYS A 292 -14.95 9.78 2.26
CA LYS A 292 -13.47 9.78 2.36
C LYS A 292 -12.89 10.77 3.37
N THR A 293 -13.46 11.96 3.50
CA THR A 293 -13.05 12.95 4.51
C THR A 293 -13.30 12.43 5.94
N PHE A 294 -14.44 11.79 6.20
CA PHE A 294 -14.74 11.17 7.49
C PHE A 294 -13.85 9.95 7.76
N MET A 295 -13.61 9.09 6.76
CA MET A 295 -12.65 8.00 6.88
C MET A 295 -11.24 8.53 7.20
N SER A 296 -10.84 9.64 6.59
CA SER A 296 -9.53 10.26 6.86
C SER A 296 -9.45 10.82 8.28
N ALA A 297 -10.52 11.41 8.81
CA ALA A 297 -10.58 11.86 10.20
C ALA A 297 -10.56 10.68 11.19
N LEU A 298 -11.31 9.61 10.91
CA LEU A 298 -11.26 8.36 11.69
C LEU A 298 -9.86 7.74 11.67
N LEU A 299 -9.18 7.74 10.52
CA LEU A 299 -7.80 7.29 10.42
C LEU A 299 -6.87 8.19 11.24
N ALA A 300 -7.01 9.52 11.14
CA ALA A 300 -6.19 10.47 11.90
C ALA A 300 -6.32 10.28 13.42
N LEU A 301 -7.50 9.94 13.94
CA LEU A 301 -7.70 9.60 15.36
C LEU A 301 -6.91 8.39 15.83
N GLN A 302 -6.61 7.46 14.91
CA GLN A 302 -5.89 6.23 15.21
C GLN A 302 -4.37 6.35 15.00
N LEU A 303 -3.88 7.53 14.61
CA LEU A 303 -2.47 7.76 14.30
C LEU A 303 -1.79 8.57 15.41
N ASP A 304 -0.69 8.02 15.93
CA ASP A 304 0.12 8.70 16.95
C ASP A 304 1.02 9.75 16.30
N GLY A 305 0.60 11.02 16.31
CA GLY A 305 1.40 12.17 15.87
C GLY A 305 0.58 13.29 15.24
N ARG A 306 1.22 14.42 14.91
CA ARG A 306 0.54 15.55 14.25
C ARG A 306 0.31 15.26 12.76
N CYS A 307 -0.83 15.73 12.27
CA CYS A 307 -1.27 15.55 10.88
C CYS A 307 -1.26 16.87 10.12
N LEU A 308 -0.75 16.86 8.89
CA LEU A 308 -0.88 17.95 7.93
C LEU A 308 -1.90 17.53 6.87
N VAL A 309 -2.89 18.38 6.59
CA VAL A 309 -3.87 18.18 5.53
C VAL A 309 -3.59 19.16 4.40
N ILE A 310 -3.49 18.66 3.18
CA ILE A 310 -3.32 19.43 1.95
C ILE A 310 -4.57 19.20 1.10
N ALA A 311 -5.35 20.24 0.84
CA ALA A 311 -6.60 20.13 0.07
C ALA A 311 -6.87 21.37 -0.79
N PRO A 312 -7.73 21.28 -1.82
CA PRO A 312 -8.20 22.43 -2.59
C PRO A 312 -8.84 23.51 -1.69
N PRO A 313 -8.76 24.82 -2.05
CA PRO A 313 -9.35 25.89 -1.25
C PRO A 313 -10.83 25.69 -0.89
N SER A 314 -11.62 25.16 -1.84
CA SER A 314 -13.05 24.88 -1.67
C SER A 314 -13.34 23.85 -0.56
N LEU A 315 -12.37 22.99 -0.23
CA LEU A 315 -12.47 21.93 0.77
C LEU A 315 -11.95 22.36 2.15
N LEU A 316 -11.46 23.61 2.30
CA LEU A 316 -10.92 24.17 3.54
C LEU A 316 -11.81 25.24 4.18
N ASP A 317 -12.90 25.61 3.52
CA ASP A 317 -13.86 26.61 3.96
C ASP A 317 -14.56 26.16 5.25
N GLU A 318 -14.34 26.88 6.35
CA GLU A 318 -14.87 26.54 7.68
C GLU A 318 -16.41 26.57 7.74
N ASN A 319 -17.05 27.32 6.84
CA ASN A 319 -18.50 27.41 6.79
C ASN A 319 -19.14 26.18 6.13
N SER A 320 -18.39 25.39 5.37
CA SER A 320 -18.89 24.19 4.71
C SER A 320 -18.98 23.01 5.70
N PRO A 321 -20.15 22.38 5.90
CA PRO A 321 -20.34 21.25 6.84
C PRO A 321 -19.41 20.05 6.62
N GLY A 322 -18.88 19.89 5.38
CA GLY A 322 -18.01 18.78 4.99
C GLY A 322 -16.55 19.17 4.73
N SER A 323 -16.11 20.38 5.08
CA SER A 323 -14.72 20.79 4.88
C SER A 323 -13.77 20.08 5.84
N TRP A 324 -12.51 19.91 5.41
CA TRP A 324 -11.48 19.29 6.25
C TRP A 324 -11.29 20.03 7.57
N THR A 325 -11.26 21.37 7.54
CA THR A 325 -11.07 22.20 8.74
C THR A 325 -12.18 21.96 9.76
N ARG A 326 -13.43 21.91 9.30
CA ARG A 326 -14.58 21.64 10.18
C ARG A 326 -14.59 20.19 10.67
N VAL A 327 -14.42 19.22 9.77
CA VAL A 327 -14.43 17.79 10.14
C VAL A 327 -13.32 17.48 11.14
N PHE A 328 -12.08 17.95 10.93
CA PHE A 328 -10.98 17.67 11.85
C PHE A 328 -11.15 18.38 13.20
N ARG A 329 -11.77 19.56 13.23
CA ARG A 329 -12.15 20.24 14.46
C ARG A 329 -13.25 19.49 15.20
N ASP A 330 -14.31 19.10 14.51
CA ASP A 330 -15.48 18.44 15.11
C ASP A 330 -15.10 17.04 15.65
N PHE A 331 -14.16 16.34 14.99
CA PHE A 331 -13.55 15.10 15.48
C PHE A 331 -12.43 15.31 16.51
N CYS A 332 -12.16 16.56 16.92
CA CYS A 332 -11.16 16.91 17.91
C CYS A 332 -9.74 16.36 17.62
N ILE A 333 -9.32 16.34 16.34
CA ILE A 333 -8.00 15.81 15.96
C ILE A 333 -6.90 16.69 16.58
N PRO A 334 -6.00 16.15 17.42
CA PRO A 334 -5.01 16.97 18.10
C PRO A 334 -3.89 17.46 17.16
N GLY A 335 -3.53 18.74 17.25
CA GLY A 335 -2.34 19.30 16.60
C GLY A 335 -2.32 19.23 15.07
N HIS A 336 -3.49 19.16 14.44
CA HIS A 336 -3.61 19.14 12.98
C HIS A 336 -3.47 20.55 12.38
N LYS A 337 -3.15 20.61 11.08
CA LYS A 337 -3.23 21.85 10.29
C LYS A 337 -3.71 21.56 8.89
N CYS A 338 -4.59 22.40 8.38
CA CYS A 338 -5.06 22.32 7.00
C CYS A 338 -4.43 23.46 6.17
N ILE A 339 -3.87 23.12 5.01
CA ILE A 339 -3.26 24.07 4.09
C ILE A 339 -3.80 23.86 2.67
N SER A 340 -3.92 24.96 1.94
CA SER A 340 -4.30 24.90 0.53
C SER A 340 -3.14 24.39 -0.33
N ILE A 341 -3.46 23.68 -1.41
CA ILE A 341 -2.52 23.29 -2.47
C ILE A 341 -1.69 24.48 -2.99
N GLY A 342 -2.26 25.70 -3.01
CA GLY A 342 -1.53 26.90 -3.44
C GLY A 342 -0.48 27.43 -2.46
N LYS A 343 -0.38 26.86 -1.25
CA LYS A 343 0.45 27.38 -0.14
C LYS A 343 1.55 26.42 0.33
N LEU A 344 1.99 25.48 -0.52
CA LEU A 344 3.04 24.50 -0.17
C LEU A 344 4.38 25.16 0.20
N ASP A 345 4.77 26.22 -0.52
CA ASP A 345 6.00 26.98 -0.22
C ASP A 345 5.94 27.63 1.18
N GLU A 346 4.77 28.14 1.57
CA GLU A 346 4.56 28.75 2.88
C GLU A 346 4.67 27.70 3.99
N ALA A 347 4.09 26.52 3.76
CA ALA A 347 4.16 25.40 4.70
C ALA A 347 5.61 24.97 4.97
N LEU A 348 6.44 24.86 3.92
CA LEU A 348 7.87 24.53 4.08
C LEU A 348 8.62 25.60 4.88
N LYS A 349 8.33 26.89 4.67
CA LYS A 349 8.94 28.00 5.43
C LYS A 349 8.55 28.00 6.90
N GLN A 350 7.31 27.62 7.21
CA GLN A 350 6.82 27.51 8.60
C GLN A 350 7.37 26.26 9.33
N GLY A 351 8.04 25.37 8.60
CA GLY A 351 8.55 24.11 9.11
C GLY A 351 7.49 23.01 9.07
N VAL A 352 7.84 21.87 8.50
CA VAL A 352 6.94 20.71 8.38
C VAL A 352 7.45 19.47 9.14
N GLY A 353 8.57 19.58 9.87
CA GLY A 353 9.23 18.45 10.52
C GLY A 353 8.47 17.85 11.71
N PHE A 354 7.56 18.62 12.32
CA PHE A 354 6.75 18.16 13.46
C PHE A 354 5.48 17.40 13.06
N TYR A 355 5.17 17.31 11.77
CA TYR A 355 4.08 16.48 11.25
C TYR A 355 4.62 15.09 10.88
N LYS A 356 3.99 14.05 11.39
CA LYS A 356 4.36 12.65 11.10
C LYS A 356 3.54 12.07 9.94
N TYR A 357 2.36 12.62 9.69
CA TYR A 357 1.43 12.16 8.66
C TYR A 357 0.98 13.33 7.78
N VAL A 358 0.84 13.06 6.48
CA VAL A 358 0.35 14.03 5.48
C VAL A 358 -0.83 13.43 4.75
N PHE A 359 -1.99 14.07 4.87
CA PHE A 359 -3.20 13.79 4.10
C PHE A 359 -3.23 14.71 2.88
N ILE A 360 -3.44 14.14 1.70
CA ILE A 360 -3.46 14.87 0.44
C ILE A 360 -4.77 14.55 -0.25
N ASP A 361 -5.71 15.49 -0.21
CA ASP A 361 -7.00 15.36 -0.89
C ASP A 361 -6.91 15.76 -2.35
N GLU A 362 -7.75 15.13 -3.17
CA GLU A 362 -7.69 15.19 -4.63
C GLU A 362 -6.26 14.97 -5.16
N SER A 363 -5.60 13.94 -4.64
CA SER A 363 -4.19 13.63 -4.92
C SER A 363 -3.87 13.42 -6.41
N HIS A 364 -4.89 13.15 -7.21
CA HIS A 364 -4.81 13.03 -8.66
C HIS A 364 -4.30 14.32 -9.35
N ARG A 365 -4.34 15.46 -8.65
CA ARG A 365 -3.74 16.74 -9.09
C ARG A 365 -2.20 16.70 -9.15
N PHE A 366 -1.55 15.75 -8.48
CA PHE A 366 -0.07 15.65 -8.38
C PHE A 366 0.54 14.53 -9.25
N LYS A 367 0.23 14.55 -10.55
CA LYS A 367 0.61 13.49 -11.51
C LYS A 367 1.97 13.68 -12.21
N GLY A 368 2.44 14.92 -12.36
CA GLY A 368 3.67 15.23 -13.10
C GLY A 368 4.90 15.40 -12.19
N ASP A 369 5.87 14.47 -12.28
CA ASP A 369 7.11 14.49 -11.46
C ASP A 369 8.10 15.61 -11.85
N LEU A 370 7.79 16.39 -12.88
CA LEU A 370 8.59 17.53 -13.36
C LEU A 370 8.06 18.90 -12.90
N THR A 371 6.90 18.94 -12.25
CA THR A 371 6.24 20.19 -11.83
C THR A 371 6.89 20.76 -10.56
N GLN A 372 6.78 22.07 -10.34
CA GLN A 372 7.32 22.69 -9.12
C GLN A 372 6.49 22.29 -7.91
N ARG A 373 5.16 22.24 -8.04
CA ARG A 373 4.26 21.78 -6.97
C ARG A 373 4.60 20.37 -6.51
N TYR A 374 4.85 19.45 -7.44
CA TYR A 374 5.25 18.09 -7.09
C TYR A 374 6.57 18.06 -6.31
N GLU A 375 7.59 18.82 -6.72
CA GLU A 375 8.86 18.92 -6.00
C GLU A 375 8.68 19.43 -4.56
N LEU A 376 7.85 20.46 -4.36
CA LEU A 376 7.52 20.96 -3.02
C LEU A 376 6.81 19.88 -2.19
N LEU A 377 5.90 19.15 -2.82
CA LEU A 377 5.16 18.06 -2.17
C LEU A 377 6.09 16.90 -1.77
N THR A 378 7.03 16.48 -2.63
CA THR A 378 8.02 15.45 -2.31
C THR A 378 8.81 15.82 -1.05
N ARG A 379 9.23 17.08 -0.92
CA ARG A 379 9.92 17.58 0.28
C ARG A 379 9.03 17.58 1.52
N ILE A 380 7.74 17.89 1.36
CA ILE A 380 6.77 17.83 2.47
C ILE A 380 6.53 16.40 2.91
N CYS A 381 6.33 15.45 1.99
CA CYS A 381 5.98 14.05 2.27
C CYS A 381 7.14 13.23 2.81
N GLN A 382 8.37 13.73 2.72
CA GLN A 382 9.54 12.94 3.00
C GLN A 382 9.58 12.40 4.43
N ASN A 383 9.79 11.07 4.52
CA ASN A 383 9.85 10.29 5.75
C ASN A 383 8.60 10.42 6.65
N LYS A 384 7.45 10.74 6.03
CA LYS A 384 6.14 10.79 6.70
C LYS A 384 5.26 9.67 6.18
N GLY A 385 4.25 9.31 6.96
CA GLY A 385 3.15 8.50 6.45
C GLY A 385 2.31 9.32 5.49
N VAL A 386 2.18 8.89 4.24
CA VAL A 386 1.45 9.64 3.20
C VAL A 386 0.09 8.99 2.94
N ILE A 387 -0.98 9.75 3.16
CA ILE A 387 -2.36 9.33 2.90
C ILE A 387 -2.86 10.12 1.70
N LEU A 388 -3.05 9.43 0.58
CA LEU A 388 -3.55 9.98 -0.67
C LEU A 388 -5.05 9.73 -0.75
N VAL A 389 -5.84 10.78 -0.84
CA VAL A 389 -7.30 10.70 -0.87
C VAL A 389 -7.77 11.15 -2.24
N SER A 390 -8.30 10.21 -3.04
CA SER A 390 -8.82 10.51 -4.38
C SER A 390 -9.66 9.36 -4.89
N ALA A 391 -10.89 9.62 -5.34
CA ALA A 391 -11.72 8.58 -5.97
C ALA A 391 -11.16 8.09 -7.32
N THR A 392 -10.33 8.92 -7.95
CA THR A 392 -9.86 8.76 -9.33
C THR A 392 -8.34 9.03 -9.39
N PRO A 393 -7.50 8.16 -8.82
CA PRO A 393 -6.05 8.36 -8.82
C PRO A 393 -5.42 8.24 -10.22
N TYR A 394 -6.12 7.63 -11.19
CA TYR A 394 -5.75 7.55 -12.60
C TYR A 394 -6.40 8.68 -13.41
N ASN A 395 -5.64 9.34 -14.28
CA ASN A 395 -6.15 10.42 -15.13
C ASN A 395 -5.89 10.12 -16.62
N ASN A 396 -4.62 10.03 -17.03
CA ASN A 396 -4.22 9.81 -18.42
C ASN A 396 -3.34 8.57 -18.59
N THR A 397 -2.45 8.28 -17.65
CA THR A 397 -1.45 7.21 -17.78
C THR A 397 -1.12 6.58 -16.42
N LEU A 398 -0.50 5.39 -16.44
CA LEU A 398 -0.01 4.74 -15.21
C LEU A 398 1.11 5.55 -14.52
N ASP A 399 1.82 6.40 -15.28
CA ASP A 399 2.82 7.32 -14.72
C ASP A 399 2.22 8.32 -13.73
N ASP A 400 0.93 8.63 -13.85
CA ASP A 400 0.23 9.52 -12.91
C ASP A 400 0.21 8.92 -11.50
N ILE A 401 0.01 7.60 -11.39
CA ILE A 401 0.04 6.87 -10.13
C ILE A 401 1.48 6.59 -9.71
N TYR A 402 2.39 6.37 -10.66
CA TYR A 402 3.81 6.23 -10.36
C TYR A 402 4.37 7.46 -9.65
N SER A 403 4.06 8.66 -10.13
CA SER A 403 4.44 9.92 -9.47
C SER A 403 3.91 9.99 -8.04
N GLN A 404 2.66 9.61 -7.81
CA GLN A 404 2.07 9.60 -6.46
C GLN A 404 2.75 8.57 -5.54
N LEU A 405 3.09 7.38 -6.07
CA LEU A 405 3.82 6.33 -5.36
C LEU A 405 5.18 6.80 -4.84
N LYS A 406 5.93 7.56 -5.65
CA LYS A 406 7.25 8.10 -5.29
C LYS A 406 7.23 9.00 -4.05
N LEU A 407 6.06 9.52 -3.64
CA LEU A 407 5.94 10.34 -2.42
C LEU A 407 6.23 9.54 -1.15
N PHE A 408 6.06 8.21 -1.17
CA PHE A 408 6.30 7.34 -0.01
C PHE A 408 7.04 6.03 -0.33
N GLN A 409 7.19 5.65 -1.61
CA GLN A 409 7.98 4.50 -2.06
C GLN A 409 9.26 4.92 -2.78
N PRO A 410 10.44 4.45 -2.34
CA PRO A 410 11.69 4.67 -3.07
C PRO A 410 11.64 3.95 -4.43
N PRO A 411 11.89 4.64 -5.56
CA PRO A 411 11.80 4.05 -6.91
C PRO A 411 12.59 2.76 -7.12
N ARG A 412 13.79 2.66 -6.53
CA ARG A 412 14.71 1.53 -6.72
C ARG A 412 14.88 0.63 -5.49
N ASN A 413 14.14 0.91 -4.42
CA ASN A 413 14.17 0.12 -3.18
C ASN A 413 12.81 0.17 -2.48
N SER A 414 11.78 -0.24 -3.22
CA SER A 414 10.41 -0.30 -2.76
C SER A 414 10.23 -1.36 -1.68
N THR A 415 9.22 -1.15 -0.83
CA THR A 415 8.80 -2.10 0.21
C THR A 415 7.67 -3.01 -0.26
N LEU A 416 7.19 -2.86 -1.50
CA LEU A 416 6.11 -3.69 -2.04
C LEU A 416 6.61 -5.13 -2.29
N PRO A 417 5.81 -6.17 -1.94
CA PRO A 417 6.16 -7.55 -2.18
C PRO A 417 6.40 -7.83 -3.67
N GLY A 418 7.44 -8.60 -4.01
CA GLY A 418 7.82 -8.93 -5.39
C GLY A 418 8.35 -7.75 -6.23
N LEU A 419 8.24 -6.50 -5.76
CA LEU A 419 8.59 -5.29 -6.53
C LEU A 419 9.58 -4.38 -5.80
N ARG A 420 10.86 -4.78 -5.79
CA ARG A 420 11.95 -3.94 -5.25
C ARG A 420 12.27 -2.72 -6.12
N ASN A 421 12.26 -2.87 -7.44
CA ASN A 421 12.57 -1.79 -8.39
C ASN A 421 11.32 -1.37 -9.16
N LEU A 422 10.62 -0.37 -8.62
CA LEU A 422 9.43 0.20 -9.26
C LEU A 422 9.78 0.90 -10.57
N GLU A 423 10.92 1.57 -10.66
CA GLU A 423 11.33 2.26 -11.89
C GLU A 423 11.43 1.28 -13.08
N ALA A 424 12.10 0.15 -12.88
CA ALA A 424 12.21 -0.89 -13.90
C ALA A 424 10.86 -1.53 -14.25
N PHE A 425 9.99 -1.72 -13.27
CA PHE A 425 8.63 -2.21 -13.48
C PHE A 425 7.81 -1.23 -14.34
N PHE A 426 7.76 0.05 -14.01
CA PHE A 426 7.03 1.02 -14.83
C PHE A 426 7.68 1.21 -16.22
N ASP A 427 9.01 1.03 -16.35
CA ASP A 427 9.67 1.01 -17.66
C ASP A 427 9.21 -0.16 -18.54
N SER A 428 8.95 -1.34 -17.97
CA SER A 428 8.42 -2.48 -18.73
C SER A 428 7.02 -2.18 -19.25
N LEU A 429 6.14 -1.63 -18.40
CA LEU A 429 4.78 -1.23 -18.78
C LEU A 429 4.79 -0.18 -19.91
N ARG A 430 5.65 0.84 -19.80
CA ARG A 430 5.84 1.86 -20.84
C ARG A 430 6.29 1.26 -22.17
N LYS A 431 7.23 0.31 -22.14
CA LYS A 431 7.76 -0.34 -23.35
C LYS A 431 6.69 -1.13 -24.11
N ARG A 432 5.72 -1.75 -23.43
CA ARG A 432 4.64 -2.50 -24.11
C ARG A 432 3.71 -1.62 -24.94
N ILE A 433 3.48 -0.39 -24.49
CA ILE A 433 2.61 0.57 -25.19
C ILE A 433 3.40 1.39 -26.23
N LYS A 434 4.72 1.49 -26.07
CA LYS A 434 5.57 2.35 -26.91
C LYS A 434 5.49 1.94 -28.38
N GLY A 435 5.04 2.87 -29.22
CA GLY A 435 4.95 2.69 -30.68
C GLY A 435 3.60 2.16 -31.18
N LEU A 436 2.64 1.83 -30.28
CA LEU A 436 1.28 1.48 -30.67
C LEU A 436 0.43 2.75 -30.83
N HIS A 437 -0.25 2.89 -31.96
CA HIS A 437 -1.14 4.03 -32.20
C HIS A 437 -2.59 3.70 -31.82
N ARG A 438 -3.28 4.61 -31.13
CA ARG A 438 -4.62 4.34 -30.56
C ARG A 438 -5.70 4.06 -31.61
N LEU A 439 -5.55 4.64 -32.79
CA LEU A 439 -6.51 4.52 -33.89
C LEU A 439 -6.09 3.42 -34.88
N ASP A 440 -4.80 3.37 -35.23
CA ASP A 440 -4.30 2.43 -36.26
C ASP A 440 -4.05 1.01 -35.70
N ASP A 441 -3.70 0.90 -34.41
CA ASP A 441 -3.43 -0.38 -33.70
C ASP A 441 -4.39 -0.59 -32.53
N ALA A 442 -5.67 -0.20 -32.68
CA ALA A 442 -6.64 -0.17 -31.58
C ALA A 442 -6.70 -1.47 -30.76
N GLU A 443 -6.83 -2.64 -31.40
CA GLU A 443 -6.91 -3.94 -30.70
C GLU A 443 -5.65 -4.26 -29.89
N LYS A 444 -4.46 -4.08 -30.49
CA LYS A 444 -3.18 -4.36 -29.81
C LYS A 444 -2.94 -3.38 -28.67
N TYR A 445 -3.31 -2.11 -28.87
CA TYR A 445 -3.22 -1.08 -27.84
C TYR A 445 -4.12 -1.42 -26.65
N VAL A 446 -5.38 -1.81 -26.91
CA VAL A 446 -6.33 -2.21 -25.85
C VAL A 446 -5.82 -3.43 -25.09
N ALA A 447 -5.39 -4.49 -25.78
CA ALA A 447 -4.84 -5.68 -25.14
C ALA A 447 -3.60 -5.37 -24.27
N ALA A 448 -2.69 -4.52 -24.76
CA ALA A 448 -1.53 -4.10 -23.98
C ALA A 448 -1.91 -3.26 -22.75
N VAL A 449 -2.93 -2.40 -22.85
CA VAL A 449 -3.47 -1.63 -21.73
C VAL A 449 -4.12 -2.53 -20.69
N GLU A 450 -4.92 -3.52 -21.11
CA GLU A 450 -5.55 -4.51 -20.23
C GLU A 450 -4.50 -5.33 -19.47
N GLN A 451 -3.49 -5.84 -20.18
CA GLN A 451 -2.39 -6.59 -19.57
C GLN A 451 -1.63 -5.73 -18.55
N ASN A 452 -1.30 -4.49 -18.91
CA ASN A 452 -0.63 -3.57 -18.00
C ASN A 452 -1.49 -3.24 -16.78
N ALA A 453 -2.80 -3.06 -16.96
CA ALA A 453 -3.73 -2.80 -15.87
C ALA A 453 -3.83 -4.01 -14.91
N GLN A 454 -3.89 -5.22 -15.43
CA GLN A 454 -3.93 -6.45 -14.64
C GLN A 454 -2.65 -6.63 -13.82
N GLU A 455 -1.49 -6.52 -14.46
CA GLU A 455 -0.19 -6.63 -13.78
C GLU A 455 -0.03 -5.54 -12.73
N PHE A 456 -0.43 -4.31 -13.03
CA PHE A 456 -0.34 -3.20 -12.09
C PHE A 456 -1.28 -3.36 -10.87
N ARG A 457 -2.51 -3.84 -11.07
CA ARG A 457 -3.43 -4.19 -9.98
C ARG A 457 -2.80 -5.23 -9.05
N ASN A 458 -2.30 -6.31 -9.65
CA ASN A 458 -1.79 -7.48 -8.94
C ASN A 458 -0.46 -7.24 -8.24
N SER A 459 0.39 -6.37 -8.76
CA SER A 459 1.74 -6.19 -8.21
C SER A 459 1.84 -4.92 -7.36
N VAL A 460 0.97 -3.92 -7.57
CA VAL A 460 1.08 -2.62 -6.89
C VAL A 460 -0.19 -2.25 -6.13
N LEU A 461 -1.31 -2.06 -6.82
CA LEU A 461 -2.49 -1.42 -6.23
C LEU A 461 -3.05 -2.20 -5.02
N LYS A 462 -3.06 -3.53 -5.07
CA LYS A 462 -3.57 -4.37 -3.97
C LYS A 462 -2.88 -4.14 -2.61
N TYR A 463 -1.64 -3.64 -2.60
CA TYR A 463 -0.88 -3.43 -1.37
C TYR A 463 -1.04 -2.04 -0.78
N ILE A 464 -1.47 -1.07 -1.58
CA ILE A 464 -1.43 0.35 -1.21
C ILE A 464 -2.77 1.05 -1.35
N MET A 465 -3.79 0.41 -1.92
CA MET A 465 -5.05 1.05 -2.26
C MET A 465 -6.23 0.38 -1.56
N VAL A 466 -6.97 1.19 -0.81
CA VAL A 466 -8.30 0.87 -0.32
C VAL A 466 -9.31 1.44 -1.31
N ARG A 467 -10.03 0.57 -2.02
CA ARG A 467 -11.08 0.97 -2.96
C ARG A 467 -12.22 -0.02 -2.89
N ARG A 468 -13.42 0.51 -2.74
CA ARG A 468 -14.69 -0.23 -2.78
C ARG A 468 -15.72 0.49 -3.64
N THR A 469 -16.57 -0.32 -4.24
CA THR A 469 -17.73 0.12 -5.03
C THR A 469 -18.98 0.19 -4.15
N ARG A 470 -20.01 0.94 -4.57
CA ARG A 470 -21.30 0.96 -3.84
C ARG A 470 -21.95 -0.43 -3.81
N ARG A 471 -21.85 -1.17 -4.91
CA ARG A 471 -22.41 -2.52 -5.06
C ARG A 471 -21.79 -3.49 -4.05
N GLU A 472 -20.46 -3.45 -3.87
CA GLU A 472 -19.78 -4.22 -2.82
C GLU A 472 -20.27 -3.84 -1.43
N ILE A 473 -20.44 -2.55 -1.16
CA ILE A 473 -20.89 -2.10 0.15
C ILE A 473 -22.32 -2.61 0.42
N GLU A 474 -23.22 -2.54 -0.56
CA GLU A 474 -24.58 -3.09 -0.43
C GLU A 474 -24.58 -4.62 -0.25
N GLN A 475 -23.70 -5.33 -0.94
CA GLN A 475 -23.58 -6.79 -0.86
C GLN A 475 -23.04 -7.25 0.51
N PHE A 476 -21.94 -6.67 0.98
CA PHE A 476 -21.23 -7.15 2.18
C PHE A 476 -21.65 -6.42 3.47
N TYR A 477 -22.22 -5.21 3.38
CA TYR A 477 -22.60 -4.37 4.52
C TYR A 477 -24.07 -3.95 4.49
N GLY A 478 -24.90 -4.54 3.63
CA GLY A 478 -26.31 -4.20 3.49
C GLY A 478 -27.12 -4.34 4.79
N GLU A 479 -26.76 -5.31 5.65
CA GLU A 479 -27.34 -5.48 6.98
C GLU A 479 -27.09 -4.27 7.90
N ASP A 480 -25.86 -3.76 7.95
CA ASP A 480 -25.49 -2.57 8.74
C ASP A 480 -26.21 -1.32 8.20
N LEU A 481 -26.22 -1.14 6.87
CA LEU A 481 -26.92 -0.03 6.23
C LEU A 481 -28.42 -0.03 6.57
N LYS A 482 -29.09 -1.19 6.50
CA LYS A 482 -30.51 -1.34 6.88
C LYS A 482 -30.74 -1.03 8.35
N LYS A 483 -29.90 -1.53 9.27
CA LYS A 483 -29.98 -1.25 10.71
C LYS A 483 -29.89 0.25 10.99
N GLN A 484 -29.04 0.97 10.26
CA GLN A 484 -28.83 2.41 10.42
C GLN A 484 -29.80 3.29 9.58
N LYS A 485 -30.76 2.66 8.88
CA LYS A 485 -31.71 3.30 7.96
C LYS A 485 -31.00 4.14 6.87
N MET A 486 -29.93 3.60 6.32
CA MET A 486 -29.14 4.19 5.24
C MET A 486 -29.22 3.30 3.99
N GLY A 487 -28.98 3.90 2.83
CA GLY A 487 -28.90 3.21 1.55
C GLY A 487 -28.30 4.13 0.49
N PHE A 488 -27.93 3.56 -0.65
CA PHE A 488 -27.54 4.33 -1.83
C PHE A 488 -28.72 4.45 -2.80
N PRO A 489 -28.86 5.59 -3.48
CA PRO A 489 -29.80 5.71 -4.59
C PRO A 489 -29.32 4.89 -5.79
N GLN A 490 -30.25 4.33 -6.55
CA GLN A 490 -29.95 3.75 -7.85
C GLN A 490 -29.62 4.86 -8.85
N VAL A 491 -28.52 4.73 -9.58
CA VAL A 491 -28.18 5.64 -10.68
C VAL A 491 -28.76 5.05 -11.94
N ASN A 492 -29.67 5.79 -12.60
CA ASN A 492 -30.17 5.38 -13.90
C ASN A 492 -29.08 5.54 -14.96
N ASP A 493 -29.19 4.74 -16.02
CA ASP A 493 -28.34 4.89 -17.19
C ASP A 493 -28.39 6.34 -17.71
N PRO A 494 -27.24 6.91 -18.13
CA PRO A 494 -27.20 8.27 -18.66
C PRO A 494 -28.13 8.42 -19.85
N VAL A 495 -28.99 9.44 -19.81
CA VAL A 495 -29.93 9.73 -20.90
C VAL A 495 -29.29 10.72 -21.86
N PRO A 496 -29.09 10.37 -23.14
CA PRO A 496 -28.56 11.32 -24.12
C PRO A 496 -29.60 12.39 -24.45
N LEU A 497 -29.16 13.65 -24.47
CA LEU A 497 -29.92 14.80 -24.98
C LEU A 497 -29.33 15.21 -26.33
N LEU A 498 -30.08 14.96 -27.40
CA LEU A 498 -29.59 15.11 -28.76
C LEU A 498 -29.99 16.45 -29.35
N TYR A 499 -29.03 17.22 -29.87
CA TYR A 499 -29.31 18.46 -30.60
C TYR A 499 -28.86 18.34 -32.06
N GLN A 500 -29.62 18.98 -32.96
CA GLN A 500 -29.37 18.94 -34.40
C GLN A 500 -28.96 20.30 -34.95
N LEU A 501 -27.82 20.32 -35.62
CA LEU A 501 -27.38 21.43 -36.47
C LEU A 501 -28.14 21.35 -37.80
N ASN A 502 -28.65 22.48 -38.31
CA ASN A 502 -29.15 22.51 -39.68
C ASN A 502 -27.98 22.48 -40.69
N ALA A 503 -28.27 22.31 -41.98
CA ALA A 503 -27.26 22.18 -43.02
C ALA A 503 -26.28 23.38 -43.07
N THR A 504 -26.75 24.60 -42.80
CA THR A 504 -25.91 25.81 -42.81
C THR A 504 -24.99 25.85 -41.58
N GLU A 505 -25.55 25.60 -40.39
CA GLU A 505 -24.81 25.52 -39.14
C GLU A 505 -23.75 24.41 -39.19
N SER A 506 -24.09 23.24 -39.72
CA SER A 506 -23.17 22.09 -39.88
C SER A 506 -22.02 22.42 -40.83
N ALA A 507 -22.30 23.06 -41.97
CA ALA A 507 -21.25 23.48 -42.92
C ALA A 507 -20.29 24.51 -42.30
N ILE A 508 -20.83 25.50 -41.56
CA ILE A 508 -20.02 26.51 -40.88
C ILE A 508 -19.19 25.89 -39.75
N PHE A 509 -19.78 24.99 -38.97
CA PHE A 509 -19.10 24.27 -37.90
C PHE A 509 -17.91 23.47 -38.45
N SER A 510 -18.13 22.66 -39.49
CA SER A 510 -17.08 21.84 -40.12
C SER A 510 -16.00 22.70 -40.78
N SER A 511 -16.36 23.78 -41.48
CA SER A 511 -15.39 24.71 -42.06
C SER A 511 -14.56 25.40 -40.98
N THR A 512 -15.17 25.76 -39.86
CA THR A 512 -14.48 26.35 -38.71
C THR A 512 -13.46 25.37 -38.14
N LEU A 513 -13.88 24.11 -37.90
CA LEU A 513 -12.99 23.07 -37.39
C LEU A 513 -11.80 22.83 -38.33
N GLN A 514 -12.04 22.74 -39.63
CA GLN A 514 -10.99 22.59 -40.64
C GLN A 514 -9.99 23.76 -40.59
N ARG A 515 -10.48 25.00 -40.49
CA ARG A 515 -9.63 26.20 -40.45
C ARG A 515 -8.81 26.33 -39.18
N ILE A 516 -9.38 26.05 -38.00
CA ILE A 516 -8.63 26.13 -36.72
C ILE A 516 -7.67 24.95 -36.53
N THR A 517 -7.87 23.84 -37.26
CA THR A 517 -7.01 22.67 -37.19
C THR A 517 -6.00 22.56 -38.33
N SER A 518 -6.13 23.37 -39.38
CA SER A 518 -5.24 23.39 -40.55
C SER A 518 -3.80 23.72 -40.19
N ALA A 519 -2.87 23.32 -41.05
CA ALA A 519 -1.46 23.69 -40.93
C ALA A 519 -1.23 25.20 -41.16
N ASP A 520 -2.14 25.87 -41.87
CA ASP A 520 -2.06 27.31 -42.18
C ASP A 520 -2.40 28.19 -40.98
N PHE A 521 -3.01 27.62 -39.92
CA PHE A 521 -3.24 28.31 -38.66
C PHE A 521 -2.12 27.98 -37.67
N HIS A 522 -1.17 28.91 -37.53
CA HIS A 522 0.13 28.69 -36.91
C HIS A 522 0.13 28.86 -35.40
N TYR A 523 -0.92 29.48 -34.83
CA TYR A 523 -0.98 29.89 -33.43
C TYR A 523 0.26 30.72 -33.03
N ALA A 524 0.80 31.51 -33.95
CA ALA A 524 2.12 32.13 -33.85
C ALA A 524 2.23 33.03 -32.61
N ARG A 525 1.13 33.74 -32.29
CA ARG A 525 0.99 34.59 -31.11
C ARG A 525 1.31 33.89 -29.78
N TYR A 526 1.06 32.58 -29.69
CA TYR A 526 1.25 31.78 -28.47
C TYR A 526 2.62 31.11 -28.40
N GLN A 527 3.38 31.16 -29.49
CA GLN A 527 4.74 30.63 -29.57
C GLN A 527 5.76 31.60 -30.17
N PRO A 528 5.80 32.88 -29.72
CA PRO A 528 6.65 33.91 -30.31
C PRO A 528 8.15 33.59 -30.21
N LEU A 529 8.57 32.82 -29.21
CA LEU A 529 9.97 32.45 -28.96
C LEU A 529 10.36 31.15 -29.68
N ASN A 530 9.51 30.62 -30.56
CA ASN A 530 9.87 29.51 -31.43
C ASN A 530 11.08 29.91 -32.31
N PRO A 531 12.07 29.03 -32.53
CA PRO A 531 13.23 29.30 -33.39
C PRO A 531 12.88 29.76 -34.81
N LEU A 532 11.67 29.47 -35.30
CA LEU A 532 11.17 30.01 -36.57
C LEU A 532 10.96 31.54 -36.54
N TYR A 533 10.64 32.09 -35.36
CA TYR A 533 10.21 33.47 -35.14
C TYR A 533 11.23 34.32 -34.39
N TYR A 534 12.02 33.75 -33.48
CA TYR A 534 12.95 34.50 -32.63
C TYR A 534 14.40 34.07 -32.88
N THR A 535 15.28 35.05 -33.11
CA THR A 535 16.65 34.80 -33.59
C THR A 535 17.68 34.68 -32.47
N ALA A 536 17.39 35.19 -31.27
CA ALA A 536 18.31 35.11 -30.15
C ALA A 536 18.24 33.75 -29.44
N ALA A 537 19.33 33.36 -28.78
CA ALA A 537 19.40 32.10 -28.04
C ALA A 537 18.37 32.07 -26.90
N ILE A 538 17.55 31.01 -26.87
CA ILE A 538 16.55 30.75 -25.83
C ILE A 538 16.68 29.30 -25.41
N GLU A 539 16.45 29.04 -24.12
CA GLU A 539 16.41 27.69 -23.57
C GLU A 539 15.30 26.85 -24.24
N ASP A 540 15.64 25.65 -24.72
CA ASP A 540 14.70 24.72 -25.37
C ASP A 540 13.43 24.47 -24.54
N ARG A 541 13.54 24.52 -23.22
CA ARG A 541 12.39 24.35 -22.31
C ARG A 541 11.34 25.45 -22.46
N VAL A 542 11.77 26.70 -22.67
CA VAL A 542 10.86 27.84 -22.88
C VAL A 542 10.14 27.68 -24.21
N VAL A 543 10.87 27.28 -25.24
CA VAL A 543 10.31 26.97 -26.57
C VAL A 543 9.27 25.86 -26.48
N GLN A 544 9.59 24.75 -25.81
CA GLN A 544 8.66 23.63 -25.66
C GLN A 544 7.41 24.04 -24.85
N GLY A 545 7.57 24.85 -23.80
CA GLY A 545 6.44 25.38 -23.03
C GLY A 545 5.48 26.23 -23.88
N GLN A 546 6.02 27.00 -24.82
CA GLN A 546 5.23 27.79 -25.77
C GLN A 546 4.56 26.94 -26.86
N ARG A 547 5.23 25.89 -27.36
CA ARG A 547 4.60 24.92 -28.27
C ARG A 547 3.40 24.24 -27.61
N ASN A 548 3.55 23.80 -26.36
CA ASN A 548 2.47 23.21 -25.58
C ASN A 548 1.32 24.22 -25.39
N LEU A 549 1.63 25.50 -25.13
CA LEU A 549 0.62 26.57 -25.04
C LEU A 549 -0.14 26.76 -26.36
N ALA A 550 0.54 26.75 -27.50
CA ALA A 550 -0.11 26.83 -28.82
C ALA A 550 -1.04 25.63 -29.06
N THR A 551 -0.59 24.40 -28.76
CA THR A 551 -1.43 23.20 -28.82
C THR A 551 -2.65 23.32 -27.90
N PHE A 552 -2.48 23.87 -26.70
CA PHE A 552 -3.58 24.10 -25.79
C PHE A 552 -4.61 25.09 -26.35
N MET A 553 -4.17 26.22 -26.90
CA MET A 553 -5.07 27.22 -27.48
C MET A 553 -5.89 26.65 -28.64
N LYS A 554 -5.30 25.74 -29.42
CA LYS A 554 -6.01 24.94 -30.43
C LYS A 554 -7.12 24.10 -29.82
N ILE A 555 -6.81 23.32 -28.78
CA ILE A 555 -7.79 22.48 -28.08
C ILE A 555 -8.89 23.35 -27.46
N LEU A 556 -8.55 24.50 -26.88
CA LEU A 556 -9.50 25.42 -26.25
C LEU A 556 -10.54 25.94 -27.25
N LEU A 557 -10.12 26.35 -28.45
CA LEU A 557 -11.06 26.81 -29.50
C LEU A 557 -12.04 25.72 -29.90
N VAL A 558 -11.55 24.48 -30.08
CA VAL A 558 -12.41 23.32 -30.40
C VAL A 558 -13.41 23.07 -29.28
N LYS A 559 -12.95 23.01 -28.02
CA LYS A 559 -13.83 22.78 -26.87
C LYS A 559 -14.89 23.88 -26.70
N ARG A 560 -14.52 25.14 -26.95
CA ARG A 560 -15.46 26.28 -26.86
C ARG A 560 -16.54 26.18 -27.92
N LEU A 561 -16.16 25.77 -29.13
CA LEU A 561 -17.08 25.53 -30.25
C LEU A 561 -18.11 24.44 -29.93
N GLU A 562 -17.71 23.36 -29.25
CA GLU A 562 -18.61 22.28 -28.83
C GLU A 562 -19.48 22.63 -27.60
N SER A 563 -18.95 23.45 -26.68
CA SER A 563 -19.66 23.80 -25.44
C SER A 563 -20.86 24.70 -25.73
N SER A 564 -20.66 25.88 -26.31
CA SER A 564 -21.73 26.78 -26.76
C SER A 564 -21.26 27.76 -27.83
N PHE A 565 -22.17 28.11 -28.77
CA PHE A 565 -21.87 29.10 -29.81
C PHE A 565 -21.51 30.46 -29.22
N TYR A 566 -22.18 30.85 -28.13
CA TYR A 566 -21.85 32.08 -27.39
C TYR A 566 -20.41 32.06 -26.86
N ALA A 567 -20.01 31.00 -26.14
CA ALA A 567 -18.66 30.92 -25.58
C ALA A 567 -17.57 30.87 -26.66
N PHE A 568 -17.85 30.23 -27.79
CA PHE A 568 -16.97 30.25 -28.96
C PHE A 568 -16.80 31.66 -29.53
N GLN A 569 -17.89 32.39 -29.79
CA GLN A 569 -17.84 33.75 -30.32
C GLN A 569 -17.11 34.73 -29.38
N GLN A 570 -17.31 34.60 -28.06
CA GLN A 570 -16.54 35.38 -27.07
C GLN A 570 -15.05 35.05 -27.12
N THR A 571 -14.69 33.77 -27.21
CA THR A 571 -13.30 33.33 -27.31
C THR A 571 -12.66 33.82 -28.61
N LEU A 572 -13.36 33.69 -29.73
CA LEU A 572 -12.93 34.16 -31.05
C LEU A 572 -12.65 35.66 -31.04
N SER A 573 -13.56 36.45 -30.46
CA SER A 573 -13.39 37.91 -30.34
C SER A 573 -12.17 38.27 -29.49
N ARG A 574 -11.92 37.56 -28.38
CA ARG A 574 -10.71 37.72 -27.56
C ARG A 574 -9.45 37.37 -28.33
N PHE A 575 -9.47 36.30 -29.12
CA PHE A 575 -8.34 35.91 -29.97
C PHE A 575 -8.05 36.99 -31.01
N ILE A 576 -9.05 37.49 -31.73
CA ILE A 576 -8.90 38.55 -32.74
C ILE A 576 -8.27 39.80 -32.12
N LYS A 577 -8.90 40.34 -31.07
CA LYS A 577 -8.40 41.53 -30.35
C LYS A 577 -6.96 41.34 -29.90
N SER A 578 -6.64 40.14 -29.43
CA SER A 578 -5.30 39.86 -28.96
C SER A 578 -4.25 39.77 -30.07
N HIS A 579 -4.59 39.24 -31.25
CA HIS A 579 -3.67 39.23 -32.39
C HIS A 579 -3.47 40.65 -32.94
N GLU A 580 -4.52 41.48 -32.96
CA GLU A 580 -4.43 42.90 -33.31
C GLU A 580 -3.47 43.65 -32.39
N LEU A 581 -3.57 43.45 -31.08
CA LEU A 581 -2.66 44.05 -30.11
C LEU A 581 -1.20 43.63 -30.32
N VAL A 582 -0.95 42.35 -30.66
CA VAL A 582 0.40 41.86 -30.93
C VAL A 582 0.98 42.44 -32.22
N LEU A 583 0.16 42.58 -33.27
CA LEU A 583 0.60 43.23 -34.51
C LEU A 583 0.91 44.71 -34.30
N HIS A 584 0.04 45.43 -33.58
CA HIS A 584 0.29 46.83 -33.24
C HIS A 584 1.57 46.98 -32.42
N ALA A 585 1.77 46.14 -31.40
CA ALA A 585 2.99 46.15 -30.60
C ALA A 585 4.23 45.86 -31.45
N PHE A 586 4.14 44.90 -32.39
CA PHE A 586 5.25 44.57 -33.28
C PHE A 586 5.61 45.76 -34.18
N ASP A 587 4.60 46.44 -34.70
CA ASP A 587 4.76 47.64 -35.53
C ASP A 587 5.34 48.81 -34.70
N ASP A 588 5.03 48.89 -33.40
CA ASP A 588 5.67 49.80 -32.42
C ASP A 588 7.12 49.38 -32.03
N GLY A 589 7.64 48.30 -32.62
CA GLY A 589 9.00 47.81 -32.40
C GLY A 589 9.15 46.82 -31.25
N PHE A 590 8.07 46.25 -30.72
CA PHE A 590 8.11 45.35 -29.56
C PHE A 590 7.24 44.11 -29.68
N VAL A 591 7.64 43.02 -29.03
CA VAL A 591 6.78 41.84 -28.84
C VAL A 591 6.58 41.60 -27.37
N TYR A 592 5.32 41.59 -26.96
CA TYR A 592 4.93 41.26 -25.60
C TYR A 592 4.68 39.75 -25.51
N THR A 593 5.45 39.06 -24.67
CA THR A 593 5.20 37.66 -24.36
C THR A 593 5.51 37.39 -22.91
N SER A 594 4.85 36.39 -22.32
CA SER A 594 5.12 36.01 -20.95
C SER A 594 6.07 34.80 -20.94
N LYS A 595 7.23 34.90 -20.28
CA LYS A 595 8.04 33.71 -19.97
C LYS A 595 7.45 32.92 -18.79
N LYS A 596 6.73 33.58 -17.87
CA LYS A 596 6.27 32.97 -16.60
C LYS A 596 4.92 32.25 -16.68
N HIS A 597 3.99 32.65 -17.55
CA HIS A 597 2.63 32.09 -17.54
C HIS A 597 2.49 30.81 -18.37
N SER A 598 3.34 30.55 -19.37
CA SER A 598 3.29 29.28 -20.12
C SER A 598 3.40 28.05 -19.20
N ARG A 599 4.20 28.16 -18.13
CA ARG A 599 4.30 27.11 -17.11
C ARG A 599 3.05 26.97 -16.27
N LYS A 600 2.43 28.09 -15.85
CA LYS A 600 1.20 28.04 -15.04
C LYS A 600 -0.01 27.57 -15.86
N VAL A 601 -0.08 27.95 -17.13
CA VAL A 601 -1.11 27.44 -18.05
C VAL A 601 -0.94 25.94 -18.26
N LEU A 602 0.29 25.43 -18.41
CA LEU A 602 0.55 23.99 -18.46
C LEU A 602 0.15 23.29 -17.15
N GLU A 603 0.45 23.88 -16.00
CA GLU A 603 0.08 23.34 -14.70
C GLU A 603 -1.44 23.28 -14.52
N PHE A 604 -2.15 24.36 -14.86
CA PHE A 604 -3.62 24.35 -14.84
C PHE A 604 -4.22 23.44 -15.90
N LEU A 605 -3.57 23.26 -17.06
CA LEU A 605 -3.97 22.29 -18.07
C LEU A 605 -3.84 20.86 -17.54
N GLU A 606 -2.73 20.56 -16.88
CA GLU A 606 -2.51 19.28 -16.22
C GLU A 606 -3.55 19.07 -15.10
N GLU A 607 -3.89 20.11 -14.35
CA GLU A 607 -4.91 20.09 -13.29
C GLU A 607 -6.34 20.08 -13.84
N GLY A 608 -6.54 20.42 -15.11
CA GLY A 608 -7.86 20.65 -15.68
C GLY A 608 -8.59 21.81 -14.98
N ASP A 609 -7.90 22.90 -14.68
CA ASP A 609 -8.51 24.09 -14.10
C ASP A 609 -8.74 25.12 -15.21
N ASP A 610 -9.73 24.85 -16.07
CA ASP A 610 -10.00 25.63 -17.28
C ASP A 610 -10.37 27.10 -16.96
N ASP A 611 -11.03 27.33 -15.81
CA ASP A 611 -11.37 28.66 -15.30
C ASP A 611 -10.10 29.45 -14.90
N ALA A 612 -9.14 28.82 -14.19
CA ALA A 612 -7.88 29.47 -13.85
C ALA A 612 -7.00 29.79 -15.08
N ILE A 613 -7.14 29.00 -16.14
CA ILE A 613 -6.48 29.28 -17.42
C ILE A 613 -7.08 30.52 -18.07
N ASP A 614 -8.41 30.64 -18.11
CA ASP A 614 -9.09 31.83 -18.60
C ASP A 614 -8.66 33.10 -17.85
N ASP A 615 -8.59 33.03 -16.52
CA ASP A 615 -8.15 34.15 -15.68
C ASP A 615 -6.69 34.55 -15.99
N LEU A 616 -5.81 33.58 -16.21
CA LEU A 616 -4.43 33.84 -16.60
C LEU A 616 -4.32 34.51 -17.97
N ILE A 617 -5.18 34.12 -18.91
CA ILE A 617 -5.24 34.73 -20.24
C ILE A 617 -5.63 36.21 -20.10
N GLN A 618 -6.56 36.53 -19.19
CA GLN A 618 -7.02 37.90 -18.96
C GLN A 618 -6.01 38.79 -18.22
N GLN A 619 -5.15 38.22 -17.37
CA GLN A 619 -4.26 38.99 -16.47
C GLN A 619 -2.98 39.57 -17.13
N GLU A 620 -2.72 39.31 -18.41
CA GLU A 620 -1.66 39.91 -19.27
C GLU A 620 -0.41 40.50 -18.57
N LYS A 621 0.32 39.71 -17.76
CA LYS A 621 1.66 40.14 -17.29
C LYS A 621 2.70 39.83 -18.37
N ALA A 622 2.92 40.77 -19.27
CA ALA A 622 3.84 40.63 -20.40
C ALA A 622 5.29 41.05 -20.09
N GLU A 623 6.26 40.30 -20.60
CA GLU A 623 7.64 40.75 -20.76
C GLU A 623 7.80 41.38 -22.15
N LYS A 624 8.61 42.44 -22.23
CA LYS A 624 8.82 43.24 -23.42
C LYS A 624 10.10 42.79 -24.15
N PHE A 625 9.98 42.41 -25.42
CA PHE A 625 11.09 42.05 -26.29
C PHE A 625 11.19 43.04 -27.46
N SER A 626 12.40 43.26 -27.98
CA SER A 626 12.60 44.06 -29.19
C SER A 626 12.17 43.28 -30.43
N ALA A 627 11.36 43.90 -31.30
CA ALA A 627 10.92 43.30 -32.56
C ALA A 627 12.09 43.01 -33.52
N VAL A 628 13.24 43.68 -33.36
CA VAL A 628 14.47 43.45 -34.16
C VAL A 628 15.00 42.02 -34.00
N ASN A 629 14.72 41.38 -32.86
CA ASN A 629 15.13 40.00 -32.59
C ASN A 629 14.14 38.96 -33.16
N PHE A 630 13.14 39.40 -33.92
CA PHE A 630 12.15 38.52 -34.53
C PHE A 630 12.30 38.49 -36.05
N THR A 631 12.06 37.32 -36.63
CA THR A 631 12.05 37.14 -38.08
C THR A 631 10.76 37.75 -38.68
N PRO A 632 10.79 38.16 -39.96
CA PRO A 632 9.58 38.64 -40.65
C PRO A 632 8.42 37.64 -40.63
N PHE A 633 8.73 36.33 -40.55
CA PHE A 633 7.73 35.26 -40.48
C PHE A 633 6.80 35.39 -39.27
N PHE A 634 7.28 35.92 -38.14
CA PHE A 634 6.43 36.09 -36.95
C PHE A 634 5.24 37.00 -37.24
N ARG A 635 5.49 38.20 -37.76
CA ARG A 635 4.45 39.15 -38.13
C ARG A 635 3.55 38.58 -39.24
N GLN A 636 4.14 37.94 -40.24
CA GLN A 636 3.39 37.32 -41.35
C GLN A 636 2.43 36.25 -40.83
N HIS A 637 2.88 35.35 -39.96
CA HIS A 637 2.05 34.26 -39.45
C HIS A 637 0.99 34.77 -38.47
N VAL A 638 1.31 35.74 -37.60
CA VAL A 638 0.30 36.38 -36.74
C VAL A 638 -0.78 37.08 -37.56
N ALA A 639 -0.40 37.75 -38.67
CA ALA A 639 -1.35 38.38 -39.59
C ALA A 639 -2.20 37.34 -40.36
N SER A 640 -1.59 36.24 -40.80
CA SER A 640 -2.29 35.11 -41.42
C SER A 640 -3.31 34.49 -40.45
N ASP A 641 -2.88 34.25 -39.21
CA ASP A 641 -3.73 33.74 -38.13
C ASP A 641 -4.91 34.68 -37.87
N LEU A 642 -4.67 36.00 -37.79
CA LEU A 642 -5.72 37.00 -37.65
C LEU A 642 -6.71 37.01 -38.83
N ALA A 643 -6.22 36.87 -40.06
CA ALA A 643 -7.08 36.79 -41.24
C ALA A 643 -8.01 35.57 -41.17
N ILE A 644 -7.49 34.40 -40.83
CA ILE A 644 -8.29 33.18 -40.63
C ILE A 644 -9.33 33.38 -39.52
N LEU A 645 -8.96 33.99 -38.40
CA LEU A 645 -9.90 34.27 -37.30
C LEU A 645 -11.02 35.24 -37.71
N ARG A 646 -10.72 36.26 -38.52
CA ARG A 646 -11.73 37.19 -39.05
C ARG A 646 -12.65 36.54 -40.08
N ASP A 647 -12.11 35.69 -40.95
CA ASP A 647 -12.91 34.88 -41.87
C ASP A 647 -13.90 34.01 -41.08
N ILE A 648 -13.42 33.33 -40.03
CA ILE A 648 -14.29 32.56 -39.13
C ILE A 648 -15.32 33.50 -38.52
N GLN A 649 -14.93 34.63 -37.94
CA GLN A 649 -15.88 35.56 -37.32
C GLN A 649 -16.99 35.99 -38.30
N GLN A 650 -16.63 36.25 -39.56
CA GLN A 650 -17.58 36.60 -40.61
C GLN A 650 -18.57 35.45 -40.91
N LEU A 651 -18.10 34.21 -41.01
CA LEU A 651 -18.97 33.04 -41.18
C LEU A 651 -20.01 32.91 -40.07
N TRP A 652 -19.64 33.28 -38.84
CA TRP A 652 -20.52 33.18 -37.67
C TRP A 652 -21.46 34.38 -37.45
N THR A 653 -21.30 35.50 -38.17
CA THR A 653 -22.16 36.69 -38.00
C THR A 653 -23.64 36.44 -38.33
N GLY A 654 -23.92 35.53 -39.28
CA GLY A 654 -25.28 35.17 -39.69
C GLY A 654 -25.97 34.14 -38.81
N ILE A 655 -25.28 33.56 -37.82
CA ILE A 655 -25.82 32.49 -36.96
C ILE A 655 -26.39 33.10 -35.69
N GLN A 656 -27.73 33.18 -35.65
CA GLN A 656 -28.50 33.66 -34.49
C GLN A 656 -29.18 32.53 -33.72
N ARG A 657 -29.28 31.34 -34.33
CA ARG A 657 -29.91 30.16 -33.74
C ARG A 657 -28.87 29.36 -32.95
N ASP A 658 -29.19 29.08 -31.69
CA ASP A 658 -28.45 28.13 -30.85
C ASP A 658 -29.25 26.81 -30.72
N PRO A 659 -28.96 25.79 -31.54
CA PRO A 659 -29.71 24.53 -31.54
C PRO A 659 -29.68 23.83 -30.19
N LYS A 660 -28.56 23.91 -29.47
CA LYS A 660 -28.35 23.22 -28.20
C LYS A 660 -29.15 23.89 -27.09
N TRP A 661 -29.19 25.24 -27.06
CA TRP A 661 -30.09 25.98 -26.17
C TRP A 661 -31.56 25.71 -26.48
N LEU A 662 -31.97 25.75 -27.75
CA LEU A 662 -33.37 25.52 -28.15
C LEU A 662 -33.86 24.15 -27.70
N GLU A 663 -33.04 23.13 -27.92
CA GLU A 663 -33.34 21.77 -27.49
C GLU A 663 -33.39 21.69 -25.96
N PHE A 664 -32.43 22.30 -25.27
CA PHE A 664 -32.45 22.27 -23.82
C PHE A 664 -33.65 23.00 -23.22
N LYS A 665 -34.05 24.14 -23.79
CA LYS A 665 -35.28 24.87 -23.42
C LYS A 665 -36.51 24.00 -23.62
N ARG A 666 -36.59 23.25 -24.73
CA ARG A 666 -37.65 22.27 -24.98
C ARG A 666 -37.69 21.28 -23.84
N GLU A 667 -36.57 20.61 -23.54
CA GLU A 667 -36.52 19.60 -22.49
C GLU A 667 -36.88 20.14 -21.10
N LEU A 668 -36.37 21.32 -20.72
CA LEU A 668 -36.70 21.99 -19.45
C LEU A 668 -38.21 22.31 -19.31
N THR A 669 -38.91 22.51 -20.44
CA THR A 669 -40.33 22.89 -20.47
C THR A 669 -41.27 21.74 -20.82
N THR A 670 -40.79 20.60 -21.29
CA THR A 670 -41.62 19.44 -21.65
C THR A 670 -41.51 18.30 -20.64
N GLN A 671 -40.31 18.02 -20.10
CA GLN A 671 -40.12 16.88 -19.20
C GLN A 671 -40.72 17.15 -17.82
N ALA A 672 -41.61 16.26 -17.37
CA ALA A 672 -42.19 16.33 -16.02
C ALA A 672 -41.12 16.29 -14.91
N ASN A 673 -40.07 15.49 -15.11
CA ASN A 673 -38.93 15.39 -14.19
C ASN A 673 -38.16 16.71 -14.05
N PHE A 674 -38.09 17.53 -15.11
CA PHE A 674 -37.39 18.82 -15.08
C PHE A 674 -38.24 19.96 -14.51
N LYS A 675 -39.57 19.87 -14.57
CA LYS A 675 -40.46 20.90 -14.02
C LYS A 675 -40.53 20.92 -12.50
N ASN A 676 -40.59 19.74 -11.89
CA ASN A 676 -40.98 19.61 -10.48
C ASN A 676 -39.81 19.33 -9.52
N SER A 677 -38.58 19.24 -10.03
CA SER A 677 -37.40 18.92 -9.23
C SER A 677 -36.35 20.03 -9.25
N LYS A 678 -35.45 20.01 -8.26
CA LYS A 678 -34.23 20.82 -8.28
C LYS A 678 -33.25 20.23 -9.30
N LEU A 679 -32.65 21.08 -10.12
CA LEU A 679 -31.73 20.68 -11.18
C LEU A 679 -30.34 21.24 -10.94
N ILE A 680 -29.32 20.44 -11.23
CA ILE A 680 -27.93 20.89 -11.27
C ILE A 680 -27.41 20.71 -12.68
N ILE A 681 -26.98 21.82 -13.27
CA ILE A 681 -26.47 21.88 -14.64
C ILE A 681 -24.99 22.24 -14.58
N PHE A 682 -24.15 21.36 -15.12
CA PHE A 682 -22.72 21.56 -15.20
C PHE A 682 -22.30 21.95 -16.60
N SER A 683 -21.38 22.91 -16.67
CA SER A 683 -20.62 23.24 -17.88
C SER A 683 -19.14 23.37 -17.52
N GLU A 684 -18.25 22.96 -18.42
CA GLU A 684 -16.80 23.06 -18.28
C GLU A 684 -16.33 24.52 -18.23
N PHE A 685 -17.07 25.45 -18.87
CA PHE A 685 -16.64 26.84 -19.03
C PHE A 685 -17.57 27.83 -18.34
N ALA A 686 -16.99 28.77 -17.58
CA ALA A 686 -17.75 29.82 -16.89
C ALA A 686 -18.59 30.71 -17.84
N ASP A 687 -18.12 30.99 -19.06
CA ASP A 687 -18.89 31.78 -20.02
C ASP A 687 -20.16 31.06 -20.48
N THR A 688 -20.07 29.75 -20.74
CA THR A 688 -21.24 28.93 -21.10
C THR A 688 -22.18 28.82 -19.91
N ALA A 689 -21.68 28.57 -18.69
CA ALA A 689 -22.48 28.51 -17.48
C ALA A 689 -23.26 29.81 -17.22
N ARG A 690 -22.60 30.98 -17.39
CA ARG A 690 -23.22 32.29 -17.22
C ARG A 690 -24.30 32.56 -18.26
N TYR A 691 -23.97 32.38 -19.54
CA TYR A 691 -24.91 32.50 -20.66
C TYR A 691 -26.15 31.64 -20.44
N LEU A 692 -25.93 30.37 -20.08
CA LEU A 692 -27.01 29.43 -19.85
C LEU A 692 -27.89 29.83 -18.66
N ALA A 693 -27.29 30.28 -17.56
CA ALA A 693 -28.03 30.77 -16.40
C ALA A 693 -28.89 32.00 -16.73
N GLU A 694 -28.37 32.93 -17.54
CA GLU A 694 -29.11 34.12 -18.01
C GLU A 694 -30.29 33.73 -18.90
N CYS A 695 -30.08 32.83 -19.87
CA CYS A 695 -31.13 32.30 -20.75
C CYS A 695 -32.23 31.56 -19.97
N ILE A 696 -31.86 30.67 -19.05
CA ILE A 696 -32.83 29.96 -18.19
C ILE A 696 -33.60 30.95 -17.33
N LYS A 697 -32.91 31.91 -16.70
CA LYS A 697 -33.54 32.91 -15.84
C LYS A 697 -34.54 33.79 -16.57
N ALA A 698 -34.24 34.14 -17.82
CA ALA A 698 -35.10 34.99 -18.64
C ALA A 698 -36.29 34.24 -19.26
N GLU A 699 -36.09 33.01 -19.72
CA GLU A 699 -37.05 32.32 -20.58
C GLU A 699 -37.78 31.13 -19.94
N VAL A 700 -37.27 30.59 -18.83
CA VAL A 700 -37.74 29.31 -18.26
C VAL A 700 -38.04 29.40 -16.76
N GLU A 701 -37.08 29.81 -15.94
CA GLU A 701 -37.14 29.76 -14.48
C GLU A 701 -36.36 30.91 -13.83
N ALA A 702 -37.08 31.91 -13.33
CA ALA A 702 -36.47 33.06 -12.67
C ALA A 702 -35.66 32.69 -11.41
N LYS A 703 -36.01 31.57 -10.74
CA LYS A 703 -35.30 31.03 -9.57
C LYS A 703 -34.06 30.20 -9.96
N THR A 704 -33.20 30.78 -10.80
CA THR A 704 -31.95 30.19 -11.26
C THR A 704 -30.75 30.87 -10.62
N LEU A 705 -29.82 30.07 -10.11
CA LEU A 705 -28.56 30.51 -9.50
C LEU A 705 -27.38 30.11 -10.38
N HIS A 706 -26.43 31.04 -10.56
CA HIS A 706 -25.17 30.80 -11.24
C HIS A 706 -24.01 30.76 -10.25
N PHE A 707 -23.09 29.81 -10.40
CA PHE A 707 -21.87 29.75 -9.61
C PHE A 707 -20.64 29.36 -10.46
N SER A 708 -19.53 30.06 -10.26
CA SER A 708 -18.23 29.78 -10.90
C SER A 708 -17.09 30.25 -9.99
N SER A 709 -15.83 30.07 -10.41
CA SER A 709 -14.65 30.56 -9.68
C SER A 709 -14.69 32.06 -9.37
N ALA A 710 -15.29 32.87 -10.25
CA ALA A 710 -15.44 34.31 -10.10
C ALA A 710 -16.59 34.73 -9.17
N SER A 711 -17.35 33.76 -8.64
CA SER A 711 -18.48 34.03 -7.75
C SER A 711 -18.04 34.36 -6.33
N SER A 712 -18.83 35.18 -5.65
CA SER A 712 -18.57 35.66 -4.30
C SER A 712 -18.77 34.57 -3.23
N PRO A 713 -18.12 34.68 -2.06
CA PRO A 713 -18.38 33.79 -0.91
C PRO A 713 -19.87 33.76 -0.51
N GLU A 714 -20.60 34.87 -0.65
CA GLU A 714 -22.02 34.97 -0.36
C GLU A 714 -22.86 34.09 -1.29
N GLN A 715 -22.54 34.06 -2.59
CA GLN A 715 -23.18 33.16 -3.56
C GLN A 715 -22.90 31.68 -3.23
N ARG A 716 -21.71 31.37 -2.71
CA ARG A 716 -21.39 30.00 -2.25
C ARG A 716 -22.27 29.60 -1.06
N LEU A 717 -22.48 30.49 -0.09
CA LEU A 717 -23.40 30.26 1.02
C LEU A 717 -24.83 30.06 0.53
N ALA A 718 -25.28 30.82 -0.48
CA ALA A 718 -26.58 30.64 -1.10
C ALA A 718 -26.73 29.25 -1.76
N VAL A 719 -25.69 28.74 -2.42
CA VAL A 719 -25.66 27.37 -2.96
C VAL A 719 -25.82 26.35 -1.82
N ILE A 720 -25.02 26.46 -0.75
CA ILE A 720 -25.05 25.52 0.38
C ILE A 720 -26.45 25.53 1.03
N ALA A 721 -27.01 26.71 1.32
CA ALA A 721 -28.33 26.85 1.93
C ALA A 721 -29.46 26.21 1.09
N ASN A 722 -29.35 26.26 -0.25
CA ASN A 722 -30.42 25.81 -1.15
C ASN A 722 -30.26 24.37 -1.66
N PHE A 723 -29.03 23.82 -1.70
CA PHE A 723 -28.73 22.54 -2.35
C PHE A 723 -28.04 21.50 -1.44
N ASP A 724 -27.52 21.89 -0.26
CA ASP A 724 -26.98 20.96 0.75
C ASP A 724 -28.07 20.61 1.78
N ALA A 725 -28.37 19.32 1.99
CA ALA A 725 -29.34 18.88 3.02
C ALA A 725 -28.73 18.78 4.43
N ASN A 726 -27.44 19.08 4.58
CA ASN A 726 -26.77 19.19 5.87
C ASN A 726 -26.48 20.65 6.26
N SER A 727 -27.06 21.62 5.55
CA SER A 727 -26.95 23.04 5.89
C SER A 727 -27.65 23.33 7.22
N SER A 728 -27.05 24.19 8.06
CA SER A 728 -27.70 24.69 9.28
C SER A 728 -28.85 25.67 9.00
N GLU A 729 -28.81 26.33 7.84
CA GLU A 729 -29.86 27.22 7.34
C GLU A 729 -30.38 26.70 6.00
N GLU A 730 -31.32 25.75 6.04
CA GLU A 730 -31.96 25.27 4.81
C GLU A 730 -32.91 26.34 4.23
N ARG A 731 -32.74 26.66 2.95
CA ARG A 731 -33.60 27.58 2.17
C ARG A 731 -34.11 26.91 0.90
N ASP A 732 -35.11 27.51 0.25
CA ASP A 732 -35.67 27.00 -1.02
C ASP A 732 -35.95 28.12 -2.03
N ASP A 733 -35.04 29.09 -2.06
CA ASP A 733 -35.09 30.28 -2.90
C ASP A 733 -34.82 29.97 -4.38
N TYR A 734 -33.98 28.95 -4.65
CA TYR A 734 -33.52 28.57 -5.99
C TYR A 734 -33.85 27.12 -6.35
N ARG A 735 -34.35 26.91 -7.58
CA ARG A 735 -34.67 25.58 -8.11
C ARG A 735 -33.56 25.03 -9.01
N ILE A 736 -32.94 25.88 -9.82
CA ILE A 736 -31.91 25.48 -10.79
C ILE A 736 -30.57 26.09 -10.37
N LEU A 737 -29.54 25.25 -10.33
CA LEU A 737 -28.15 25.66 -10.17
C LEU A 737 -27.40 25.39 -11.47
N VAL A 738 -26.83 26.43 -12.07
CA VAL A 738 -25.88 26.32 -13.19
C VAL A 738 -24.48 26.61 -12.66
N THR A 739 -23.53 25.69 -12.84
CA THR A 739 -22.19 25.81 -12.25
C THR A 739 -21.08 25.25 -13.13
N THR A 740 -19.85 25.76 -12.94
CA THR A 740 -18.65 25.07 -13.43
C THR A 740 -18.22 23.95 -12.49
N ASP A 741 -17.16 23.22 -12.89
CA ASP A 741 -16.57 22.13 -12.11
C ASP A 741 -16.03 22.55 -10.73
N VAL A 742 -16.00 23.86 -10.42
CA VAL A 742 -15.62 24.38 -9.09
C VAL A 742 -16.51 23.81 -7.97
N LEU A 743 -17.77 23.48 -8.25
CA LEU A 743 -18.68 22.80 -7.32
C LEU A 743 -18.77 21.28 -7.53
N ALA A 744 -18.07 20.74 -8.53
CA ALA A 744 -17.89 19.29 -8.67
C ALA A 744 -16.99 18.73 -7.54
N GLU A 745 -16.37 19.60 -6.74
CA GLU A 745 -15.60 19.28 -5.54
C GLU A 745 -15.98 20.22 -4.37
N GLY A 746 -15.81 19.78 -3.12
CA GLY A 746 -15.93 20.65 -1.94
C GLY A 746 -17.32 21.07 -1.46
N VAL A 747 -18.40 20.80 -2.21
CA VAL A 747 -19.79 21.09 -1.79
C VAL A 747 -20.67 19.84 -1.94
N ASN A 748 -21.69 19.70 -1.09
CA ASN A 748 -22.67 18.62 -1.17
C ASN A 748 -23.94 19.17 -1.83
N LEU A 749 -24.48 18.47 -2.82
CA LEU A 749 -25.61 18.96 -3.63
C LEU A 749 -26.80 17.98 -3.65
N HIS A 750 -26.95 17.20 -2.58
CA HIS A 750 -27.87 16.05 -2.50
C HIS A 750 -29.33 16.41 -2.22
N ARG A 751 -29.73 17.68 -2.38
CA ARG A 751 -31.15 18.12 -2.48
C ARG A 751 -31.69 18.09 -3.91
N SER A 752 -30.84 17.81 -4.90
CA SER A 752 -31.25 17.47 -6.28
C SER A 752 -31.14 15.96 -6.50
N ALA A 753 -31.93 15.42 -7.42
CA ALA A 753 -31.80 14.04 -7.92
C ALA A 753 -31.30 14.00 -9.38
N THR A 754 -31.08 15.17 -10.00
CA THR A 754 -30.88 15.29 -11.45
C THR A 754 -29.63 16.10 -11.75
N VAL A 755 -28.69 15.47 -12.45
CA VAL A 755 -27.44 16.07 -12.91
C VAL A 755 -27.47 16.15 -14.44
N ILE A 756 -27.29 17.34 -14.98
CA ILE A 756 -27.28 17.60 -16.42
C ILE A 756 -25.90 18.10 -16.80
N ASN A 757 -25.19 17.34 -17.64
CA ASN A 757 -23.93 17.74 -18.23
C ASN A 757 -24.21 18.42 -19.57
N TYR A 758 -24.12 19.75 -19.59
CA TYR A 758 -24.33 20.53 -20.81
C TYR A 758 -23.20 20.31 -21.81
N ASP A 759 -21.98 20.07 -21.32
CA ASP A 759 -20.84 19.62 -22.11
C ASP A 759 -20.15 18.44 -21.41
N ILE A 760 -19.54 17.58 -22.23
CA ILE A 760 -18.88 16.36 -21.78
C ILE A 760 -17.42 16.69 -21.48
N PRO A 761 -16.98 16.55 -20.22
CA PRO A 761 -15.60 16.82 -19.89
C PRO A 761 -14.71 15.73 -20.48
N TRP A 762 -13.57 16.15 -21.06
CA TRP A 762 -12.59 15.25 -21.67
C TRP A 762 -11.82 14.35 -20.68
N ASN A 763 -11.99 14.60 -19.39
CA ASN A 763 -11.50 13.77 -18.30
C ASN A 763 -12.70 13.11 -17.60
N PRO A 764 -12.85 11.78 -17.73
CA PRO A 764 -13.95 11.02 -17.15
C PRO A 764 -14.16 11.21 -15.65
N SER A 765 -13.07 11.48 -14.91
CA SER A 765 -13.14 11.69 -13.47
C SER A 765 -14.05 12.85 -13.09
N ARG A 766 -14.15 13.90 -13.92
CA ARG A 766 -15.04 15.03 -13.66
C ARG A 766 -16.51 14.62 -13.71
N MET A 767 -16.91 13.75 -14.64
CA MET A 767 -18.29 13.24 -14.67
C MET A 767 -18.64 12.46 -13.40
N MET A 768 -17.74 11.58 -12.96
CA MET A 768 -17.92 10.83 -11.71
C MET A 768 -17.99 11.76 -10.50
N GLN A 769 -17.17 12.80 -10.46
CA GLN A 769 -17.19 13.81 -9.40
C GLN A 769 -18.50 14.60 -9.37
N ARG A 770 -19.02 15.03 -10.55
CA ARG A 770 -20.31 15.72 -10.71
C ARG A 770 -21.47 14.87 -10.18
N VAL A 771 -21.60 13.63 -10.66
CA VAL A 771 -22.66 12.69 -10.20
C VAL A 771 -22.51 12.36 -8.71
N GLY A 772 -21.28 12.18 -8.24
CA GLY A 772 -20.99 11.91 -6.84
C GLY A 772 -21.30 13.06 -5.86
N ARG A 773 -21.56 14.28 -6.34
CA ARG A 773 -22.08 15.36 -5.49
C ARG A 773 -23.51 15.11 -5.02
N VAL A 774 -24.27 14.35 -5.81
CA VAL A 774 -25.66 13.97 -5.56
C VAL A 774 -25.77 12.53 -5.04
N ASN A 775 -24.98 11.62 -5.61
CA ASN A 775 -24.97 10.20 -5.24
C ASN A 775 -24.16 9.93 -3.97
N ARG A 776 -24.82 10.08 -2.81
CA ARG A 776 -24.25 9.89 -1.48
C ARG A 776 -25.09 8.96 -0.62
N VAL A 777 -24.43 8.36 0.38
CA VAL A 777 -25.10 7.54 1.39
C VAL A 777 -26.10 8.37 2.19
N GLY A 778 -27.35 7.90 2.31
CA GLY A 778 -28.40 8.59 3.06
C GLY A 778 -29.14 9.71 2.31
N THR A 779 -28.92 9.85 0.99
CA THR A 779 -29.75 10.69 0.13
C THR A 779 -31.22 10.25 0.21
N LYS A 780 -32.17 11.20 0.29
CA LYS A 780 -33.62 10.91 0.40
C LYS A 780 -34.24 10.36 -0.90
N PHE A 781 -33.60 10.62 -2.03
CA PHE A 781 -34.06 10.16 -3.34
C PHE A 781 -33.74 8.68 -3.55
N LYS A 782 -34.65 7.94 -4.18
CA LYS A 782 -34.42 6.53 -4.54
C LYS A 782 -33.60 6.37 -5.82
N THR A 783 -33.70 7.34 -6.73
CA THR A 783 -33.10 7.28 -8.07
C THR A 783 -32.43 8.60 -8.40
N ILE A 784 -31.27 8.53 -9.05
CA ILE A 784 -30.54 9.68 -9.61
C ILE A 784 -30.57 9.59 -11.13
N PHE A 785 -30.84 10.73 -11.77
CA PHE A 785 -30.90 10.85 -13.21
C PHE A 785 -29.72 11.67 -13.73
N THR A 786 -29.01 11.13 -14.71
CA THR A 786 -27.90 11.82 -15.38
C THR A 786 -28.25 12.05 -16.83
N TYR A 787 -28.01 13.26 -17.34
CA TYR A 787 -28.28 13.64 -18.72
C TYR A 787 -27.02 14.21 -19.37
N ASN A 788 -26.70 13.79 -20.58
CA ASN A 788 -25.51 14.21 -21.32
C ASN A 788 -25.90 14.73 -22.71
N PHE A 789 -25.43 15.91 -23.10
CA PHE A 789 -25.69 16.43 -24.44
C PHE A 789 -24.77 15.81 -25.51
N PHE A 790 -25.34 15.40 -26.63
CA PHE A 790 -24.62 14.93 -27.81
C PHE A 790 -25.18 15.57 -29.10
N PRO A 791 -24.34 15.81 -30.12
CA PRO A 791 -24.83 16.14 -31.46
C PRO A 791 -25.42 14.90 -32.16
N THR A 792 -26.31 15.11 -33.14
CA THR A 792 -26.84 14.04 -34.03
C THR A 792 -25.95 13.76 -35.25
N ASP A 793 -25.88 12.48 -35.66
CA ASP A 793 -24.90 11.83 -36.57
C ASP A 793 -24.79 12.28 -38.06
N GLU A 794 -25.12 13.50 -38.47
CA GLU A 794 -25.00 13.88 -39.90
C GLU A 794 -23.57 14.27 -40.36
N GLY A 795 -22.50 13.80 -39.70
CA GLY A 795 -21.11 14.04 -40.14
C GLY A 795 -20.08 13.15 -39.47
N ASN A 796 -19.51 12.22 -40.24
CA ASN A 796 -18.57 11.15 -39.87
C ASN A 796 -17.26 11.61 -39.16
N ASP A 797 -17.01 12.93 -39.05
CA ASP A 797 -15.81 13.51 -38.43
C ASP A 797 -16.03 13.99 -36.97
N GLN A 798 -17.27 13.95 -36.44
CA GLN A 798 -17.57 14.23 -35.02
C GLN A 798 -17.18 13.07 -34.08
N ILE A 799 -16.64 11.98 -34.64
CA ILE A 799 -16.37 10.71 -33.98
C ILE A 799 -15.11 10.76 -33.10
N ALA A 800 -14.08 11.55 -33.45
CA ALA A 800 -12.77 11.47 -32.77
C ALA A 800 -12.79 11.88 -31.28
N LEU A 801 -13.66 12.82 -30.89
CA LEU A 801 -13.69 13.37 -29.53
C LEU A 801 -14.53 12.52 -28.59
N THR A 802 -15.68 12.07 -29.06
CA THR A 802 -16.50 11.06 -28.38
C THR A 802 -15.72 9.75 -28.21
N GLU A 803 -15.02 9.29 -29.25
CA GLU A 803 -14.18 8.09 -29.16
C GLU A 803 -12.96 8.29 -28.25
N ALA A 804 -12.35 9.48 -28.21
CA ALA A 804 -11.29 9.78 -27.24
C ALA A 804 -11.78 9.77 -25.78
N ALA A 805 -12.99 10.31 -25.52
CA ALA A 805 -13.62 10.25 -24.20
C ALA A 805 -13.96 8.80 -23.82
N LYS A 806 -14.63 8.05 -24.69
CA LYS A 806 -14.95 6.63 -24.50
C LYS A 806 -13.69 5.79 -24.25
N SER A 807 -12.63 5.96 -25.04
CA SER A 807 -11.36 5.24 -24.87
C SER A 807 -10.73 5.51 -23.50
N LYS A 808 -10.79 6.75 -23.01
CA LYS A 808 -10.31 7.09 -21.66
C LYS A 808 -11.18 6.49 -20.55
N ILE A 809 -12.51 6.51 -20.73
CA ILE A 809 -13.43 5.84 -19.80
C ILE A 809 -13.09 4.36 -19.74
N HIS A 810 -12.97 3.72 -20.89
CA HIS A 810 -12.62 2.31 -20.97
C HIS A 810 -11.30 2.02 -20.25
N ALA A 811 -10.22 2.77 -20.51
CA ALA A 811 -8.95 2.59 -19.80
C ALA A 811 -9.06 2.77 -18.27
N PHE A 812 -9.88 3.72 -17.80
CA PHE A 812 -10.16 3.89 -16.37
C PHE A 812 -10.94 2.69 -15.81
N ILE A 813 -12.01 2.27 -16.49
CA ILE A 813 -12.83 1.12 -16.12
C ILE A 813 -11.95 -0.13 -16.03
N THR A 814 -11.15 -0.42 -17.05
CA THR A 814 -10.23 -1.56 -17.11
C THR A 814 -9.20 -1.59 -15.96
N LEU A 815 -8.79 -0.41 -15.48
CA LEU A 815 -7.81 -0.31 -14.41
C LEU A 815 -8.42 -0.41 -13.01
N LEU A 816 -9.52 0.31 -12.75
CA LEU A 816 -10.04 0.54 -11.40
C LEU A 816 -11.46 0.01 -11.18
N GLY A 817 -12.12 -0.47 -12.23
CA GLY A 817 -13.55 -0.84 -12.21
C GLY A 817 -14.46 0.37 -12.13
N ASN A 818 -15.76 0.15 -12.33
CA ASN A 818 -16.78 1.19 -12.30
C ASN A 818 -18.14 0.70 -11.76
N ASP A 819 -18.88 1.63 -11.16
CA ASP A 819 -20.12 1.38 -10.42
C ASP A 819 -21.38 1.68 -11.24
N ALA A 820 -21.27 2.54 -12.24
CA ALA A 820 -22.39 3.01 -13.05
C ALA A 820 -21.92 3.46 -14.43
N ARG A 821 -22.79 3.35 -15.43
CA ARG A 821 -22.54 3.86 -16.77
C ARG A 821 -22.42 5.39 -16.74
N LEU A 822 -21.53 5.96 -17.55
CA LEU A 822 -21.11 7.37 -17.45
C LEU A 822 -21.50 8.21 -18.67
N LEU A 823 -21.27 7.71 -19.90
CA LEU A 823 -21.47 8.47 -21.14
C LEU A 823 -22.74 8.08 -21.91
N THR A 824 -22.74 6.91 -22.56
CA THR A 824 -23.74 6.53 -23.57
C THR A 824 -24.68 5.42 -23.11
N GLY A 825 -24.40 4.77 -21.98
CA GLY A 825 -25.18 3.62 -21.53
C GLY A 825 -24.75 2.28 -22.15
N ASP A 826 -23.79 2.28 -23.09
CA ASP A 826 -23.24 1.05 -23.68
C ASP A 826 -22.04 0.51 -22.91
N GLU A 827 -21.57 1.25 -21.89
CA GLU A 827 -20.42 0.84 -21.07
C GLU A 827 -20.76 -0.39 -20.23
N GLU A 828 -19.85 -1.37 -20.20
CA GLU A 828 -19.97 -2.50 -19.30
C GLU A 828 -19.71 -2.06 -17.86
N ILE A 829 -20.60 -2.46 -16.95
CA ILE A 829 -20.40 -2.30 -15.51
C ILE A 829 -19.50 -3.45 -15.05
N THR A 830 -18.20 -3.19 -15.00
CA THR A 830 -17.22 -4.15 -14.47
C THR A 830 -16.75 -3.70 -13.11
N SER A 831 -17.02 -4.53 -12.09
CA SER A 831 -16.30 -4.45 -10.81
C SER A 831 -14.96 -5.16 -11.01
N HIS A 832 -13.90 -4.39 -11.14
CA HIS A 832 -12.57 -4.93 -10.98
C HIS A 832 -12.22 -4.86 -9.51
N ASN A 833 -12.53 -5.91 -8.76
CA ASN A 833 -11.95 -5.97 -7.44
C ASN A 833 -10.43 -5.95 -7.62
N LEU A 834 -9.75 -5.15 -6.82
CA LEU A 834 -8.29 -5.20 -6.69
C LEU A 834 -7.79 -6.60 -6.23
N PHE A 835 -8.72 -7.52 -5.97
CA PHE A 835 -8.57 -8.83 -5.39
C PHE A 835 -9.16 -9.97 -6.26
N ASP A 836 -9.78 -9.67 -7.42
CA ASP A 836 -10.26 -10.72 -8.34
C ASP A 836 -9.12 -11.24 -9.21
N ARG A 837 -8.59 -12.43 -8.89
CA ARG A 837 -7.87 -13.23 -9.89
C ARG A 837 -8.88 -13.85 -10.85
N ILE A 838 -8.86 -13.41 -12.11
CA ILE A 838 -9.51 -14.06 -13.25
C ILE A 838 -8.85 -15.43 -13.47
N ASN A 839 -9.57 -16.52 -13.21
CA ASN A 839 -9.29 -17.82 -13.81
C ASN A 839 -9.95 -17.85 -15.20
N SER A 840 -9.18 -17.51 -16.23
CA SER A 840 -9.59 -17.61 -17.64
C SER A 840 -9.64 -19.08 -18.08
N ARG A 841 -10.66 -19.83 -17.65
CA ARG A 841 -11.08 -21.10 -18.28
C ARG A 841 -12.46 -21.63 -17.86
N GLN A 842 -13.12 -21.07 -16.84
CA GLN A 842 -14.47 -21.50 -16.42
C GLN A 842 -15.63 -20.61 -16.87
N ALA A 843 -15.36 -19.51 -17.59
CA ALA A 843 -16.41 -18.64 -18.14
C ALA A 843 -17.18 -19.27 -19.33
N ALA A 844 -16.87 -20.51 -19.73
CA ALA A 844 -17.59 -21.23 -20.78
C ALA A 844 -18.79 -22.05 -20.25
N GLU A 845 -18.93 -22.22 -18.93
CA GLU A 845 -20.03 -22.96 -18.31
C GLU A 845 -20.76 -22.08 -17.30
N GLY A 846 -21.59 -21.16 -17.80
CA GLY A 846 -22.87 -20.72 -17.21
C GLY A 846 -22.96 -20.16 -15.78
N ASP A 847 -21.93 -20.22 -14.95
CA ASP A 847 -21.97 -19.80 -13.56
C ASP A 847 -20.94 -18.68 -13.33
N PRO A 848 -21.36 -17.43 -13.04
CA PRO A 848 -20.45 -16.35 -12.76
C PRO A 848 -19.72 -16.65 -11.46
N ALA A 849 -18.44 -17.03 -11.54
CA ALA A 849 -17.58 -17.23 -10.38
C ALA A 849 -17.67 -16.02 -9.45
N GLU A 850 -18.06 -16.25 -8.19
CA GLU A 850 -18.19 -15.18 -7.20
C GLU A 850 -16.89 -14.39 -7.05
N PRO A 851 -16.95 -13.06 -6.94
CA PRO A 851 -15.78 -12.21 -6.75
C PRO A 851 -14.96 -12.59 -5.50
N LYS A 852 -13.62 -12.63 -5.64
CA LYS A 852 -12.67 -12.97 -4.57
C LYS A 852 -12.36 -11.71 -3.76
N SER A 853 -12.77 -11.67 -2.49
CA SER A 853 -12.57 -10.51 -1.60
C SER A 853 -11.94 -10.91 -0.27
N GLU A 854 -10.95 -10.16 0.23
CA GLU A 854 -10.41 -10.38 1.60
C GLU A 854 -11.55 -10.30 2.64
N LEU A 855 -12.59 -9.51 2.35
CA LEU A 855 -13.77 -9.37 3.18
C LEU A 855 -14.52 -10.70 3.37
N LYS A 856 -14.50 -11.61 2.37
CA LYS A 856 -15.06 -12.97 2.50
C LYS A 856 -14.36 -13.70 3.65
N TYR A 857 -13.03 -13.78 3.60
CA TYR A 857 -12.21 -14.49 4.57
C TYR A 857 -12.24 -13.84 5.95
N LEU A 858 -12.26 -12.52 5.98
CA LEU A 858 -12.43 -11.75 7.20
C LEU A 858 -13.80 -12.02 7.85
N ARG A 859 -14.88 -12.03 7.06
CA ARG A 859 -16.22 -12.36 7.56
C ARG A 859 -16.26 -13.78 8.10
N GLN A 860 -15.63 -14.75 7.44
CA GLN A 860 -15.54 -16.14 7.94
C GLN A 860 -14.94 -16.20 9.36
N ILE A 861 -13.81 -15.53 9.61
CA ILE A 861 -13.18 -15.56 10.94
C ILE A 861 -13.95 -14.74 11.99
N LEU A 862 -14.64 -13.67 11.57
CA LEU A 862 -15.54 -12.90 12.44
C LEU A 862 -16.79 -13.70 12.81
N ASP A 863 -17.37 -14.43 11.87
CA ASP A 863 -18.51 -15.31 12.14
C ASP A 863 -18.10 -16.41 13.14
N VAL A 864 -16.88 -16.97 13.02
CA VAL A 864 -16.35 -17.91 14.03
C VAL A 864 -16.19 -17.23 15.39
N LYS A 865 -15.70 -15.98 15.45
CA LYS A 865 -15.58 -15.21 16.70
C LYS A 865 -16.96 -14.93 17.34
N GLU A 866 -17.97 -14.63 16.53
CA GLU A 866 -19.34 -14.31 16.98
C GLU A 866 -20.14 -15.56 17.37
N GLN A 867 -20.08 -16.63 16.56
CA GLN A 867 -20.91 -17.83 16.70
C GLN A 867 -20.23 -18.94 17.52
N GLN A 868 -18.90 -19.00 17.53
CA GLN A 868 -18.11 -20.06 18.18
C GLN A 868 -16.92 -19.49 19.00
N PRO A 869 -17.18 -18.70 20.05
CA PRO A 869 -16.14 -17.97 20.78
C PRO A 869 -15.10 -18.89 21.45
N GLU A 870 -15.50 -20.07 21.92
CA GLU A 870 -14.57 -21.04 22.50
C GLU A 870 -13.59 -21.62 21.46
N LEU A 871 -14.07 -21.91 20.25
CA LEU A 871 -13.19 -22.33 19.15
C LEU A 871 -12.24 -21.21 18.80
N PHE A 872 -12.73 -19.98 18.66
CA PHE A 872 -11.92 -18.82 18.36
C PHE A 872 -10.78 -18.61 19.38
N GLN A 873 -11.06 -18.72 20.68
CA GLN A 873 -10.04 -18.66 21.72
C GLN A 873 -8.99 -19.78 21.60
N ARG A 874 -9.42 -21.01 21.28
CA ARG A 874 -8.50 -22.12 21.02
C ARG A 874 -7.61 -21.85 19.80
N ILE A 875 -8.16 -21.28 18.73
CA ILE A 875 -7.39 -20.91 17.53
C ILE A 875 -6.33 -19.85 17.85
N LEU A 876 -6.65 -18.84 18.64
CA LEU A 876 -5.68 -17.82 19.08
C LEU A 876 -4.58 -18.41 19.98
N ALA A 877 -4.91 -19.43 20.76
CA ALA A 877 -3.96 -20.13 21.63
C ALA A 877 -3.03 -21.10 20.88
N LEU A 878 -3.28 -21.41 19.60
CA LEU A 878 -2.43 -22.33 18.83
C LEU A 878 -0.99 -21.79 18.75
N PRO A 879 0.03 -22.64 19.01
CA PRO A 879 1.42 -22.22 19.04
C PRO A 879 1.90 -21.77 17.66
N ARG A 880 2.94 -20.94 17.64
CA ARG A 880 3.70 -20.70 16.40
C ARG A 880 4.30 -22.02 15.90
N LYS A 881 4.56 -22.13 14.59
CA LYS A 881 5.00 -23.37 13.92
C LYS A 881 3.98 -24.51 13.93
N ALA A 882 2.72 -24.21 14.25
CA ALA A 882 1.64 -25.17 14.13
C ALA A 882 1.62 -25.75 12.71
N ARG A 883 1.36 -27.06 12.60
CA ARG A 883 1.38 -27.74 11.30
C ARG A 883 0.28 -28.77 11.20
N SER A 884 -0.27 -28.88 9.99
CA SER A 884 -1.22 -29.93 9.62
C SER A 884 -0.92 -30.41 8.20
N SER A 885 -1.64 -31.42 7.77
CA SER A 885 -1.57 -31.95 6.41
C SER A 885 -2.93 -31.83 5.74
N ARG A 886 -2.95 -31.71 4.42
CA ARG A 886 -4.18 -31.58 3.64
C ARG A 886 -4.12 -32.50 2.42
N ILE A 887 -5.24 -33.13 2.09
CA ILE A 887 -5.36 -33.85 0.81
C ILE A 887 -5.93 -32.86 -0.20
N VAL A 888 -5.21 -32.66 -1.30
CA VAL A 888 -5.58 -31.67 -2.32
C VAL A 888 -5.88 -32.39 -3.63
N ALA A 889 -7.00 -32.05 -4.26
CA ALA A 889 -7.33 -32.57 -5.58
C ALA A 889 -6.33 -32.03 -6.63
N PRO A 890 -5.96 -32.81 -7.66
CA PRO A 890 -5.03 -32.36 -8.70
C PRO A 890 -5.43 -31.05 -9.40
N ALA A 891 -6.74 -30.74 -9.45
CA ALA A 891 -7.27 -29.53 -10.07
C ALA A 891 -7.12 -28.25 -9.20
N SER A 892 -7.09 -28.38 -7.87
CA SER A 892 -6.93 -27.24 -6.93
C SER A 892 -5.49 -26.74 -6.82
N CYS A 893 -4.52 -27.47 -7.38
CA CYS A 893 -3.12 -27.08 -7.45
C CYS A 893 -2.77 -26.55 -8.85
N ARG A 894 -3.55 -25.61 -9.42
CA ARG A 894 -3.18 -24.94 -10.69
C ARG A 894 -2.55 -23.59 -10.37
N CYS A 895 -1.28 -23.41 -10.74
CA CYS A 895 -0.61 -22.11 -10.73
C CYS A 895 -0.43 -21.65 -12.18
N ALA A 896 -0.95 -20.47 -12.54
CA ALA A 896 -0.68 -19.87 -13.83
C ALA A 896 0.70 -19.17 -13.78
N LEU A 897 1.66 -19.65 -14.59
CA LEU A 897 2.93 -18.96 -14.85
C LEU A 897 2.77 -18.00 -16.04
N GLU A 898 3.58 -16.93 -16.06
CA GLU A 898 3.60 -15.84 -17.06
C GLU A 898 3.72 -16.27 -18.53
N ASN A 899 4.00 -17.55 -18.81
CA ASN A 899 4.25 -18.07 -20.16
C ASN A 899 3.22 -19.10 -20.68
N GLY A 900 2.07 -19.27 -20.01
CA GLY A 900 0.96 -20.07 -20.57
C GLY A 900 1.20 -21.59 -20.70
N GLN A 901 2.22 -22.15 -20.03
CA GLN A 901 2.40 -23.61 -19.92
C GLN A 901 1.73 -24.15 -18.65
N ASP A 902 0.81 -25.10 -18.82
CA ASP A 902 0.19 -25.88 -17.73
C ASP A 902 1.25 -26.78 -17.08
N VAL A 903 1.88 -26.32 -15.99
CA VAL A 903 2.78 -27.15 -15.19
C VAL A 903 1.94 -27.96 -14.20
N ARG A 904 1.92 -29.30 -14.37
CA ARG A 904 1.41 -30.21 -13.33
C ARG A 904 2.19 -29.94 -12.04
N THR A 905 1.49 -29.53 -11.00
CA THR A 905 2.07 -29.29 -9.68
C THR A 905 2.58 -30.60 -9.10
N SER A 906 3.87 -30.62 -8.77
CA SER A 906 4.46 -31.79 -8.11
C SER A 906 3.99 -31.82 -6.64
N LEU A 907 3.56 -33.00 -6.19
CA LEU A 907 3.24 -33.31 -4.81
C LEU A 907 4.20 -34.42 -4.35
N PRO A 908 4.61 -34.44 -3.07
CA PRO A 908 4.18 -33.58 -1.97
C PRO A 908 4.73 -32.15 -2.03
N ALA A 909 4.04 -31.21 -1.38
CA ALA A 909 4.45 -29.81 -1.28
C ALA A 909 4.23 -29.26 0.15
N VAL A 910 4.97 -28.22 0.54
CA VAL A 910 4.77 -27.51 1.82
C VAL A 910 4.46 -26.05 1.55
N ILE A 911 3.35 -25.56 2.11
CA ILE A 911 3.05 -24.14 2.22
C ILE A 911 3.42 -23.66 3.62
N THR A 912 4.16 -22.55 3.70
CA THR A 912 4.59 -21.96 4.97
C THR A 912 4.24 -20.48 5.03
N TYR A 913 3.62 -20.08 6.13
CA TYR A 913 3.37 -18.68 6.48
C TYR A 913 4.51 -18.17 7.37
N PHE A 914 5.26 -17.20 6.86
CA PHE A 914 6.31 -16.50 7.59
C PHE A 914 5.91 -15.10 8.00
N ARG A 915 6.49 -14.64 9.11
CA ARG A 915 6.36 -13.28 9.61
C ARG A 915 7.73 -12.68 9.94
N GLN A 916 7.92 -11.41 9.63
CA GLN A 916 9.03 -10.60 10.13
C GLN A 916 8.53 -9.20 10.51
N GLY A 917 8.32 -8.97 11.81
CA GLY A 917 7.67 -7.75 12.28
C GLY A 917 6.23 -7.68 11.79
N ARG A 918 5.93 -6.72 10.89
CA ARG A 918 4.61 -6.56 10.23
C ARG A 918 4.54 -7.16 8.81
N LEU A 919 5.64 -7.73 8.33
CA LEU A 919 5.70 -8.33 7.01
C LEU A 919 5.25 -9.78 7.10
N ASP A 920 4.14 -10.11 6.45
CA ASP A 920 3.65 -11.47 6.26
C ASP A 920 3.96 -11.93 4.84
N LYS A 921 4.53 -13.14 4.69
CA LYS A 921 4.82 -13.76 3.39
C LYS A 921 4.45 -15.24 3.40
N PHE A 922 4.03 -15.75 2.25
CA PHE A 922 3.64 -17.15 2.07
C PHE A 922 4.53 -17.78 1.00
N PHE A 923 5.08 -18.96 1.25
CA PHE A 923 5.90 -19.67 0.28
C PHE A 923 5.41 -21.10 0.11
N ARG A 924 5.52 -21.60 -1.11
CA ARG A 924 5.27 -22.99 -1.47
C ARG A 924 6.53 -23.63 -2.04
N ALA A 925 6.96 -24.73 -1.43
CA ALA A 925 8.05 -25.55 -1.92
C ALA A 925 7.53 -26.92 -2.34
N ASP A 926 8.04 -27.43 -3.47
CA ASP A 926 7.80 -28.78 -3.94
C ASP A 926 9.11 -29.49 -4.31
N GLY A 927 9.00 -30.74 -4.78
CA GLY A 927 10.14 -31.55 -5.20
C GLY A 927 10.79 -31.10 -6.52
N SER A 928 10.09 -30.30 -7.33
CA SER A 928 10.48 -30.00 -8.71
C SER A 928 11.38 -28.76 -8.85
N ASN A 929 11.15 -27.73 -8.04
CA ASN A 929 11.84 -26.45 -8.16
C ASN A 929 12.97 -26.27 -7.13
N ILE A 930 14.04 -25.58 -7.53
CA ILE A 930 15.18 -25.24 -6.67
C ILE A 930 14.78 -24.18 -5.64
N TYR A 931 14.00 -23.19 -6.06
CA TYR A 931 13.50 -22.11 -5.21
C TYR A 931 12.02 -22.31 -4.89
N ALA A 932 11.60 -21.93 -3.69
CA ALA A 932 10.18 -21.89 -3.33
C ALA A 932 9.47 -20.73 -4.03
N GLU A 933 8.23 -20.96 -4.44
CA GLU A 933 7.32 -19.99 -5.06
C GLU A 933 6.73 -19.09 -3.96
N GLU A 934 6.83 -17.76 -4.10
CA GLU A 934 6.11 -16.83 -3.22
C GLU A 934 4.63 -16.77 -3.63
N LEU A 935 3.73 -17.09 -2.70
CA LEU A 935 2.29 -17.03 -2.90
C LEU A 935 1.70 -15.76 -2.31
N ASP A 936 0.56 -15.31 -2.84
CA ASP A 936 -0.28 -14.30 -2.20
C ASP A 936 -1.25 -14.90 -1.16
N PHE A 937 -1.89 -14.02 -0.39
CA PHE A 937 -2.85 -14.41 0.64
C PHE A 937 -3.99 -15.24 0.08
N PHE A 938 -4.59 -14.87 -1.05
CA PHE A 938 -5.78 -15.55 -1.62
C PHE A 938 -5.47 -16.95 -2.11
N THR A 939 -4.39 -17.09 -2.87
CA THR A 939 -3.93 -18.38 -3.37
C THR A 939 -3.64 -19.30 -2.18
N THR A 940 -2.99 -18.77 -1.15
CA THR A 940 -2.76 -19.49 0.11
C THR A 940 -4.07 -19.84 0.81
N ALA A 941 -5.00 -18.89 0.93
CA ALA A 941 -6.30 -19.06 1.57
C ALA A 941 -7.12 -20.15 0.89
N GLU A 942 -7.22 -20.17 -0.44
CA GLU A 942 -7.92 -21.20 -1.22
C GLU A 942 -7.28 -22.59 -1.04
N ILE A 943 -5.94 -22.67 -1.10
CA ILE A 943 -5.22 -23.93 -0.88
C ILE A 943 -5.31 -24.40 0.58
N LEU A 944 -5.68 -23.54 1.52
CA LEU A 944 -5.92 -23.92 2.92
C LEU A 944 -7.41 -24.05 3.29
N GLU A 945 -8.32 -23.45 2.51
CA GLU A 945 -9.76 -23.36 2.79
C GLU A 945 -10.39 -24.75 2.82
N THR A 946 -10.96 -25.11 3.97
CA THR A 946 -11.51 -26.44 4.24
C THR A 946 -12.67 -26.37 5.25
N THR A 947 -13.35 -27.49 5.43
CA THR A 947 -14.46 -27.66 6.39
C THR A 947 -14.00 -28.42 7.62
N ALA A 948 -14.80 -28.36 8.69
CA ALA A 948 -14.51 -29.05 9.96
C ALA A 948 -14.40 -30.60 9.84
N ASN A 949 -14.82 -31.18 8.71
CA ASN A 949 -14.88 -32.63 8.51
C ASN A 949 -13.59 -33.24 7.92
N GLU A 950 -12.63 -32.42 7.43
CA GLU A 950 -11.39 -32.95 6.85
C GLU A 950 -10.45 -33.47 7.94
N SER A 951 -9.96 -34.71 7.79
CA SER A 951 -9.03 -35.33 8.72
C SER A 951 -7.57 -35.07 8.32
N ARG A 952 -6.72 -34.81 9.32
CA ARG A 952 -5.27 -34.70 9.14
C ARG A 952 -4.68 -36.09 8.84
N GLN A 953 -3.79 -36.14 7.85
CA GLN A 953 -2.94 -37.29 7.51
C GLN A 953 -1.57 -37.21 8.21
N ASP A 954 -0.84 -38.33 8.26
CA ASP A 954 0.53 -38.32 8.80
C ASP A 954 1.48 -37.43 7.98
N ILE A 955 2.34 -36.70 8.67
CA ILE A 955 3.37 -35.83 8.08
C ILE A 955 4.72 -36.56 8.19
N PRO A 956 5.32 -37.06 7.09
CA PRO A 956 6.63 -37.69 7.12
C PRO A 956 7.72 -36.63 7.37
N PRO A 957 8.45 -36.67 8.50
CA PRO A 957 9.44 -35.64 8.82
C PRO A 957 10.55 -35.53 7.76
N GLU A 958 11.00 -36.68 7.25
CA GLU A 958 12.03 -36.83 6.20
C GLU A 958 11.67 -36.06 4.91
N GLN A 959 10.38 -35.92 4.59
CA GLN A 959 9.90 -35.20 3.40
C GLN A 959 9.53 -33.74 3.72
N PHE A 960 9.04 -33.48 4.92
CA PHE A 960 8.57 -32.16 5.34
C PHE A 960 9.69 -31.14 5.53
N TYR A 961 10.76 -31.49 6.27
CA TYR A 961 11.82 -30.52 6.60
C TYR A 961 12.61 -30.02 5.38
N PRO A 962 13.00 -30.85 4.40
CA PRO A 962 13.67 -30.35 3.20
C PRO A 962 12.85 -29.29 2.45
N LEU A 963 11.52 -29.45 2.38
CA LEU A 963 10.62 -28.49 1.75
C LEU A 963 10.44 -27.23 2.61
N LEU A 964 10.36 -27.38 3.93
CA LEU A 964 10.34 -26.23 4.86
C LEU A 964 11.63 -25.41 4.77
N ASP A 965 12.79 -26.05 4.64
CA ASP A 965 14.08 -25.36 4.52
C ASP A 965 14.19 -24.60 3.20
N LYS A 966 13.65 -25.14 2.09
CA LYS A 966 13.51 -24.38 0.84
C LYS A 966 12.67 -23.11 1.05
N ASN A 967 11.52 -23.22 1.71
CA ASN A 967 10.67 -22.08 2.05
C ASN A 967 11.41 -21.04 2.92
N LYS A 968 12.14 -21.49 3.95
CA LYS A 968 12.95 -20.62 4.83
C LYS A 968 14.02 -19.86 4.06
N ASN A 969 14.71 -20.53 3.12
CA ASN A 969 15.74 -19.92 2.29
C ASN A 969 15.18 -18.86 1.34
N SER A 970 14.03 -19.12 0.70
CA SER A 970 13.35 -18.12 -0.13
C SER A 970 12.83 -16.92 0.69
N PHE A 971 12.34 -17.15 1.92
CA PHE A 971 11.96 -16.04 2.80
C PHE A 971 13.17 -15.21 3.22
N LEU A 972 14.30 -15.87 3.50
CA LEU A 972 15.58 -15.23 3.82
C LEU A 972 16.06 -14.34 2.68
N SER A 973 16.04 -14.81 1.43
CA SER A 973 16.44 -14.00 0.27
C SER A 973 15.49 -12.81 0.06
N ALA A 974 14.18 -13.01 0.15
CA ALA A 974 13.18 -11.95 -0.03
C ALA A 974 13.27 -10.82 1.02
N THR A 975 13.77 -11.14 2.22
CA THR A 975 13.84 -10.21 3.36
C THR A 975 15.23 -9.63 3.62
N THR A 976 16.29 -10.16 3.01
CA THR A 976 17.67 -9.66 3.19
C THR A 976 18.00 -8.59 2.15
N PRO A 977 18.29 -7.33 2.53
CA PRO A 977 18.70 -6.31 1.58
C PRO A 977 20.06 -6.67 0.95
N GLY A 978 20.12 -6.80 -0.37
CA GLY A 978 21.40 -6.82 -1.11
C GLY A 978 21.65 -8.01 -2.05
N VAL A 979 20.88 -9.10 -1.99
CA VAL A 979 21.19 -10.30 -2.78
C VAL A 979 20.78 -10.14 -4.26
N ASP A 980 19.67 -9.47 -4.55
CA ASP A 980 19.20 -9.27 -5.94
C ASP A 980 19.72 -7.97 -6.61
N THR A 981 20.42 -7.11 -5.87
CA THR A 981 20.96 -5.84 -6.42
C THR A 981 22.28 -5.98 -7.17
N LEU A 982 22.88 -7.18 -7.24
CA LEU A 982 24.13 -7.41 -7.97
C LEU A 982 23.92 -7.97 -9.39
N SER A 983 22.70 -8.36 -9.75
CA SER A 983 22.40 -8.96 -11.05
C SER A 983 21.22 -8.30 -11.76
N SER A 984 21.32 -6.99 -12.00
CA SER A 984 20.86 -6.28 -13.21
C SER A 984 20.74 -4.78 -12.95
N GLY A 985 21.59 -3.99 -13.62
CA GLY A 985 21.51 -2.51 -13.57
C GLY A 985 22.78 -1.80 -13.14
N ILE A 986 23.95 -2.21 -13.64
CA ILE A 986 24.98 -1.21 -13.91
C ILE A 986 24.34 -0.27 -14.94
N VAL A 987 24.01 0.95 -14.49
CA VAL A 987 23.54 2.03 -15.35
C VAL A 987 24.61 2.27 -16.40
N ALA A 988 24.43 1.68 -17.58
CA ALA A 988 25.16 2.05 -18.77
C ALA A 988 24.63 3.41 -19.24
N GLY A 989 25.31 4.48 -18.84
CA GLY A 989 25.29 5.79 -19.49
C GLY A 989 24.20 6.80 -19.09
N GLY A 990 24.62 8.06 -18.88
CA GLY A 990 23.85 9.26 -19.24
C GLY A 990 23.07 10.03 -18.16
N SER A 991 22.81 9.49 -16.96
CA SER A 991 21.94 10.19 -15.98
C SER A 991 22.70 11.16 -15.05
N HIS A 992 22.04 12.25 -14.62
CA HIS A 992 22.63 13.20 -13.66
C HIS A 992 22.94 12.54 -12.31
N GLU A 993 22.09 11.62 -11.84
CA GLU A 993 22.32 10.83 -10.62
C GLU A 993 23.58 9.98 -10.73
N ALA A 994 23.79 9.30 -11.86
CA ALA A 994 24.96 8.45 -12.08
C ALA A 994 26.27 9.27 -12.02
N ASN A 995 26.26 10.49 -12.55
CA ASN A 995 27.40 11.40 -12.46
C ASN A 995 27.71 11.81 -11.02
N ILE A 996 26.69 12.19 -10.24
CA ILE A 996 26.86 12.55 -8.83
C ILE A 996 27.39 11.34 -8.03
N LEU A 997 26.77 10.17 -8.18
CA LEU A 997 27.18 8.94 -7.50
C LEU A 997 28.61 8.54 -7.87
N LYS A 998 29.00 8.67 -9.14
CA LYS A 998 30.39 8.40 -9.58
C LYS A 998 31.39 9.27 -8.82
N ARG A 999 31.08 10.54 -8.60
CA ARG A 999 31.93 11.47 -7.85
C ARG A 999 31.97 11.17 -6.36
N LEU A 1000 30.82 10.87 -5.75
CA LEU A 1000 30.75 10.47 -4.33
C LEU A 1000 31.45 9.14 -4.04
N ARG A 1001 31.50 8.24 -5.04
CA ARG A 1001 32.15 6.93 -4.96
C ARG A 1001 33.62 6.95 -5.37
N ALA A 1002 34.13 8.07 -5.88
CA ALA A 1002 35.53 8.21 -6.25
C ALA A 1002 36.43 8.05 -5.02
N LYS A 1003 37.56 7.33 -5.19
CA LYS A 1003 38.52 7.10 -4.10
C LYS A 1003 39.07 8.40 -3.53
N GLU A 1004 39.31 9.39 -4.39
CA GLU A 1004 39.80 10.73 -4.04
C GLU A 1004 38.85 11.44 -3.06
N PHE A 1005 37.55 11.32 -3.26
CA PHE A 1005 36.54 11.91 -2.37
C PHE A 1005 36.42 11.12 -1.07
N ARG A 1006 36.25 9.79 -1.13
CA ARG A 1006 36.02 8.94 0.07
C ARG A 1006 37.21 8.90 1.03
N ASN A 1007 38.42 8.94 0.49
CA ASN A 1007 39.66 8.85 1.27
C ASN A 1007 40.28 10.22 1.57
N SER A 1008 39.59 11.32 1.27
CA SER A 1008 40.09 12.65 1.56
C SER A 1008 40.27 12.85 3.08
N ASN A 1009 41.46 13.33 3.47
CA ASN A 1009 41.79 13.68 4.85
C ASN A 1009 41.09 14.98 5.31
N ALA A 1010 40.50 15.73 4.38
CA ALA A 1010 39.77 16.96 4.68
C ALA A 1010 38.34 16.72 5.21
N LEU A 1011 37.79 15.50 5.02
CA LEU A 1011 36.43 15.15 5.47
C LEU A 1011 36.43 14.59 6.89
N LYS A 1012 35.62 15.16 7.78
CA LYS A 1012 35.42 14.65 9.14
C LYS A 1012 34.62 13.34 9.12
N PRO A 1013 34.66 12.51 10.19
CA PRO A 1013 33.85 11.29 10.28
C PRO A 1013 32.35 11.53 10.05
N GLU A 1014 31.82 12.66 10.53
CA GLU A 1014 30.44 13.07 10.31
C GLU A 1014 30.13 13.38 8.84
N ASP A 1015 31.07 13.98 8.10
CA ASP A 1015 30.91 14.28 6.67
C ASP A 1015 30.93 13.01 5.83
N ARG A 1016 31.72 12.01 6.24
CA ARG A 1016 31.75 10.69 5.59
C ARG A 1016 30.44 9.94 5.81
N LYS A 1017 29.91 9.98 7.04
CA LYS A 1017 28.59 9.40 7.37
C LYS A 1017 27.49 10.07 6.55
N PHE A 1018 27.50 11.41 6.50
CA PHE A 1018 26.58 12.20 5.69
C PHE A 1018 26.67 11.86 4.20
N ALA A 1019 27.88 11.78 3.63
CA ALA A 1019 28.07 11.41 2.23
C ALA A 1019 27.54 10.02 1.90
N ALA A 1020 27.69 9.05 2.82
CA ALA A 1020 27.14 7.71 2.67
C ALA A 1020 25.60 7.70 2.71
N GLU A 1021 24.98 8.53 3.57
CA GLU A 1021 23.53 8.72 3.59
C GLU A 1021 23.03 9.35 2.29
N ILE A 1022 23.73 10.35 1.75
CA ILE A 1022 23.43 10.98 0.47
C ILE A 1022 23.56 9.99 -0.71
N ASP A 1023 24.64 9.20 -0.75
CA ASP A 1023 24.84 8.15 -1.76
C ASP A 1023 23.66 7.18 -1.77
N LYS A 1024 23.20 6.76 -0.59
CA LYS A 1024 22.06 5.87 -0.44
C LYS A 1024 20.76 6.48 -0.96
N ILE A 1025 20.40 7.69 -0.55
CA ILE A 1025 19.12 8.29 -0.99
C ILE A 1025 19.10 8.60 -2.49
N ILE A 1026 20.24 8.95 -3.10
CA ILE A 1026 20.35 9.17 -4.55
C ILE A 1026 20.28 7.83 -5.27
N ALA A 1027 20.99 6.80 -4.79
CA ALA A 1027 20.95 5.46 -5.39
C ALA A 1027 19.56 4.83 -5.34
N GLU A 1028 18.80 5.08 -4.26
CA GLU A 1028 17.41 4.63 -4.13
C GLU A 1028 16.40 5.47 -4.96
N GLY A 1029 16.84 6.59 -5.55
CA GLY A 1029 16.01 7.48 -6.38
C GLY A 1029 15.08 8.41 -5.59
N ARG A 1030 15.38 8.71 -4.32
CA ARG A 1030 14.51 9.51 -3.45
C ARG A 1030 14.56 11.02 -3.72
N VAL A 1031 15.62 11.50 -4.37
CA VAL A 1031 15.83 12.93 -4.60
C VAL A 1031 15.15 13.34 -5.90
N GLY A 1032 14.42 14.46 -5.87
CA GLY A 1032 13.70 14.97 -7.04
C GLY A 1032 14.63 15.32 -8.20
N LYS A 1033 14.19 15.07 -9.44
CA LYS A 1033 14.99 15.27 -10.67
C LYS A 1033 15.53 16.70 -10.82
N ALA A 1034 14.72 17.70 -10.44
CA ALA A 1034 15.13 19.11 -10.52
C ALA A 1034 16.27 19.42 -9.54
N THR A 1035 16.19 18.90 -8.31
CA THR A 1035 17.23 19.04 -7.29
C THR A 1035 18.50 18.30 -7.70
N ILE A 1036 18.39 17.07 -8.23
CA ILE A 1036 19.53 16.33 -8.79
C ILE A 1036 20.23 17.13 -9.88
N ARG A 1037 19.47 17.72 -10.82
CA ARG A 1037 20.05 18.52 -11.90
C ARG A 1037 20.80 19.74 -11.35
N LYS A 1038 20.19 20.50 -10.43
CA LYS A 1038 20.81 21.67 -9.78
C LYS A 1038 22.10 21.29 -9.06
N VAL A 1039 22.07 20.20 -8.29
CA VAL A 1039 23.24 19.69 -7.57
C VAL A 1039 24.32 19.25 -8.55
N LYS A 1040 23.98 18.56 -9.63
CA LYS A 1040 24.93 18.17 -10.67
C LYS A 1040 25.62 19.40 -11.28
N GLU A 1041 24.84 20.40 -11.69
CA GLU A 1041 25.36 21.65 -12.28
C GLU A 1041 26.29 22.40 -11.31
N ALA A 1042 25.94 22.44 -10.02
CA ALA A 1042 26.80 23.05 -9.00
C ALA A 1042 28.07 22.23 -8.72
N LEU A 1043 27.96 20.89 -8.66
CA LEU A 1043 29.11 20.02 -8.45
C LEU A 1043 30.07 20.09 -9.64
N ASP A 1044 29.61 20.21 -10.88
CA ASP A 1044 30.49 20.34 -12.06
C ASP A 1044 31.45 21.53 -11.98
N GLN A 1045 31.16 22.55 -11.15
CA GLN A 1045 31.98 23.75 -11.00
C GLN A 1045 33.08 23.63 -9.95
N THR A 1046 33.08 22.58 -9.12
CA THR A 1046 34.08 22.38 -8.05
C THR A 1046 34.55 20.94 -7.98
N ALA A 1047 35.82 20.71 -7.65
CA ALA A 1047 36.39 19.39 -7.38
C ALA A 1047 36.75 19.19 -5.89
N ASP A 1048 36.61 20.21 -5.04
CA ASP A 1048 37.00 20.15 -3.64
C ASP A 1048 36.00 19.34 -2.80
N PRO A 1049 36.43 18.26 -2.11
CA PRO A 1049 35.54 17.45 -1.27
C PRO A 1049 34.76 18.23 -0.20
N VAL A 1050 35.33 19.31 0.37
CA VAL A 1050 34.66 20.10 1.41
C VAL A 1050 33.55 20.97 0.80
N GLU A 1051 33.84 21.66 -0.30
CA GLU A 1051 32.86 22.44 -1.05
C GLU A 1051 31.73 21.56 -1.62
N MET A 1052 32.06 20.36 -2.10
CA MET A 1052 31.07 19.37 -2.54
C MET A 1052 30.11 18.99 -1.40
N ILE A 1053 30.61 18.75 -0.18
CA ILE A 1053 29.75 18.47 0.99
C ILE A 1053 28.90 19.69 1.34
N ALA A 1054 29.43 20.92 1.23
CA ALA A 1054 28.67 22.14 1.48
C ALA A 1054 27.49 22.29 0.49
N ILE A 1055 27.70 22.00 -0.80
CA ILE A 1055 26.65 21.98 -1.82
C ILE A 1055 25.57 20.95 -1.47
N LEU A 1056 25.96 19.72 -1.12
CA LEU A 1056 25.03 18.65 -0.76
C LEU A 1056 24.26 18.99 0.54
N ARG A 1057 24.90 19.62 1.51
CA ARG A 1057 24.25 20.09 2.75
C ARG A 1057 23.23 21.19 2.47
N LYS A 1058 23.55 22.12 1.58
CA LYS A 1058 22.68 23.23 1.21
C LYS A 1058 21.45 22.78 0.42
N ASP A 1059 21.64 21.90 -0.56
CA ASP A 1059 20.60 21.57 -1.54
C ASP A 1059 19.87 20.24 -1.26
N ILE A 1060 20.45 19.34 -0.44
CA ILE A 1060 19.85 18.03 -0.10
C ILE A 1060 19.59 17.86 1.41
N ALA A 1061 20.52 18.25 2.30
CA ALA A 1061 20.38 17.91 3.73
C ALA A 1061 19.19 18.53 4.46
N SER A 1062 18.79 19.75 4.10
CA SER A 1062 17.75 20.50 4.80
C SER A 1062 16.36 19.85 4.72
N TYR A 1063 16.13 19.00 3.70
CA TYR A 1063 14.83 18.40 3.44
C TYR A 1063 14.89 16.87 3.46
N TYR A 1064 16.00 16.28 2.99
CA TYR A 1064 16.04 14.84 2.78
C TYR A 1064 16.49 14.01 3.99
N LEU A 1065 17.17 14.63 4.95
CA LEU A 1065 17.77 13.95 6.09
C LEU A 1065 17.15 14.36 7.44
N LEU A 1066 16.36 15.45 7.49
CA LEU A 1066 15.85 16.07 8.72
C LEU A 1066 14.58 15.44 9.32
N GLY A 1067 14.25 14.20 8.99
CA GLY A 1067 12.98 13.63 9.42
C GLY A 1067 12.92 12.12 9.43
N ALA A 1068 13.98 11.40 9.81
CA ALA A 1068 13.90 9.94 9.96
C ALA A 1068 12.92 9.52 11.07
N THR A 1069 11.62 9.69 10.88
CA THR A 1069 10.60 9.08 11.72
C THR A 1069 10.26 7.70 11.14
N SER A 1070 10.80 6.70 11.82
CA SER A 1070 10.67 5.25 11.61
C SER A 1070 11.26 4.67 10.32
N LYS A 1071 12.58 4.52 10.30
CA LYS A 1071 13.08 3.14 10.35
C LYS A 1071 13.59 2.92 11.76
N LEU A 1072 13.45 1.70 12.24
CA LEU A 1072 13.92 1.19 13.54
C LEU A 1072 15.08 2.00 14.09
N ASP A 1073 15.07 2.25 15.41
CA ASP A 1073 16.29 2.61 16.14
C ASP A 1073 17.46 1.87 15.48
N PRO A 1074 18.47 2.58 14.92
CA PRO A 1074 19.55 1.92 14.20
C PRO A 1074 20.33 0.92 15.08
N ASN A 1075 20.09 0.94 16.41
CA ASN A 1075 20.58 -0.04 17.37
C ASN A 1075 19.58 -1.15 17.73
N ALA A 1076 18.32 -1.09 17.30
CA ALA A 1076 17.35 -2.16 17.51
C ALA A 1076 17.57 -3.28 16.47
N PRO A 1077 17.75 -4.55 16.92
CA PRO A 1077 17.90 -5.67 16.01
C PRO A 1077 16.66 -5.79 15.09
N PRO A 1078 16.82 -6.20 13.81
CA PRO A 1078 15.69 -6.44 12.94
C PRO A 1078 14.73 -7.44 13.60
N ALA A 1079 13.43 -7.21 13.44
CA ALA A 1079 12.42 -8.12 13.97
C ALA A 1079 12.75 -9.58 13.58
N PRO A 1080 12.60 -10.55 14.50
CA PRO A 1080 12.95 -11.92 14.23
C PRO A 1080 12.10 -12.47 13.08
N ARG A 1081 12.69 -13.39 12.31
CA ARG A 1081 11.99 -14.14 11.27
C ARG A 1081 11.31 -15.34 11.91
N GLU A 1082 10.00 -15.43 11.76
CA GLU A 1082 9.18 -16.41 12.45
C GLU A 1082 8.40 -17.28 11.46
N VAL A 1083 8.31 -18.57 11.76
CA VAL A 1083 7.37 -19.49 11.09
C VAL A 1083 6.07 -19.48 11.91
N ILE A 1084 4.98 -19.03 11.29
CA ILE A 1084 3.67 -18.98 11.96
C ILE A 1084 3.00 -20.34 11.89
N LEU A 1085 2.92 -20.91 10.69
CA LEU A 1085 2.35 -22.24 10.45
C LEU A 1085 2.85 -22.85 9.14
N SER A 1086 2.69 -24.17 9.00
CA SER A 1086 3.01 -24.92 7.79
C SER A 1086 1.96 -25.98 7.46
N SER A 1087 1.51 -26.02 6.20
CA SER A 1087 0.60 -27.04 5.69
C SER A 1087 1.32 -27.99 4.73
N TYR A 1088 1.25 -29.29 5.02
CA TYR A 1088 1.82 -30.35 4.17
C TYR A 1088 0.75 -30.88 3.19
N LEU A 1089 0.95 -30.67 1.90
CA LEU A 1089 0.00 -31.01 0.85
C LEU A 1089 0.30 -32.38 0.25
N LEU A 1090 -0.72 -33.24 0.24
CA LEU A 1090 -0.70 -34.59 -0.32
C LEU A 1090 -1.66 -34.65 -1.53
N GLY A 1091 -1.31 -35.47 -2.52
CA GLY A 1091 -2.23 -35.76 -3.63
C GLY A 1091 -3.34 -36.68 -3.17
N ALA A 1092 -4.57 -36.41 -3.62
CA ALA A 1092 -5.62 -37.43 -3.57
C ALA A 1092 -5.19 -38.63 -4.43
N ASN A 1093 -5.16 -39.83 -3.84
CA ASN A 1093 -4.94 -41.08 -4.57
C ASN A 1093 -6.08 -41.39 -5.53
#